data_AF-A0A968XSK9-F1
#
_entry.id   AF-A0A968XSK9-F1
#
_cell.length_a   1.000
_cell.length_b   1.000
_cell.length_c   1.000
_cell.angle_alpha   90.00
_cell.angle_beta   90.00
_cell.angle_gamma   90.00
#
_symmetry.space_group_name_H-M   'P 1'
#
loop_
_entity.id
_entity.type
_entity.pdbx_description
1 polymer ?
#
loop_
_entity_poly.entity_id
_entity_poly.type
_entity_poly.pdbx_seq_one_letter_code
_entity_poly.pdbx_strand_id
1 'polypeptide(L)'
;MPRTTTKAKIRSGVTPVRLSRPALGRLTPEIERLYQAFFTEISSNDPILVSEYLDALSCCPPLKASYRVMVLMCLSSLGEYTHPDVKIQDWVRLNFEQMRGSFAVCVGQLLSAIAVGYSVAEISWRTQGKDWMLASLTILPPERYRFRGRLGSLESILYRASIGKDIEIPLEKIVHIVTNEELAFNDPCGISDLRPAIAAFKAWRLIVKELVVAAKRNATGLLVGEYDPMVGGIPALDEQGNPRTKDGEPILLDPATELGNTLAIADSSHYVVVPTGTNVQQIAIQSGVPDILEALRYLHKLLFLSLLFPETALEVVGTGTGDSNLNKGQMGLLRSSLDSLMDQIKEKLLEQVVRPVVFWKFGEQDNWGAFTAPEPTPENKLELFNAIVSAFTQGFFAFDDLEAQNLARDLLGLSPKEEKDLEKAQPEEAPPEEEPTPEEETEMAALRAGIEYWLTATKPQTFATGTSDPVANLPAVSVAELLLEILQESYSDPIETLDSWKLEGDTFAGEFSDQISLSQVKRYRFEISPTAVQFRALNPDEIAEFGIEFAAKAKGKKKRNCPKGTPCGGSCISAKKTCRKGMSAKQLAAHKKALKLARQQRNKEEAAYHEFEEAFKKAYFEERRQQELRGVVAVLGNEIAEKVRQQHSLSNEKAEEYYDRLKSSGNLVVQRERGNELIQWSEAGNATASTLRARSKEKKKAIAREDAAAKELATAEDQLLGRKPTKIGSLASYKTKAKKWARDTFGDDTGTGANGFTLEQTQAHDVAHPITHEMLGSDGPGINTRLGALRQKDGKPSLLGEEAIVNVVEHLSRGDSIEASILNGIRLARVLSRNQFEAEEARTYVRSREFKNELAKMAHELYQHDNFSLYMDHVRVTNRISQTVTVNDSR
;
A
#
# COMPACT_ATOMS: atom_id res chain seq x y z
N MET A 1 -22.82 -24.84 75.03
CA MET A 1 -23.68 -23.78 75.61
C MET A 1 -23.10 -22.43 75.22
N PRO A 2 -23.89 -21.34 75.03
CA PRO A 2 -25.31 -21.19 75.36
C PRO A 2 -26.25 -21.07 74.15
N ARG A 3 -27.51 -21.45 74.41
CA ARG A 3 -28.71 -21.17 73.61
C ARG A 3 -29.35 -19.89 74.16
N THR A 4 -29.83 -19.01 73.29
CA THR A 4 -30.91 -18.07 73.61
C THR A 4 -31.92 -18.03 72.48
N THR A 5 -33.13 -18.44 72.83
CA THR A 5 -34.38 -18.43 72.08
C THR A 5 -34.94 -17.01 72.00
N THR A 6 -35.47 -16.59 70.85
CA THR A 6 -36.49 -15.53 70.84
C THR A 6 -37.50 -15.72 69.70
N LYS A 7 -38.76 -15.63 70.10
CA LYS A 7 -40.00 -15.91 69.37
C LYS A 7 -40.20 -14.98 68.18
N ALA A 8 -40.57 -15.54 67.03
CA ALA A 8 -41.10 -14.79 65.89
C ALA A 8 -42.51 -14.28 66.22
N LYS A 9 -42.70 -12.96 66.14
CA LYS A 9 -43.98 -12.28 66.24
C LYS A 9 -44.40 -11.92 64.81
N ILE A 10 -45.36 -12.65 64.26
CA ILE A 10 -45.94 -12.35 62.95
C ILE A 10 -46.75 -11.06 63.11
N ARG A 11 -46.27 -9.95 62.52
CA ARG A 11 -47.05 -8.75 62.25
C ARG A 11 -47.35 -8.72 60.77
N SER A 12 -48.61 -8.96 60.42
CA SER A 12 -49.19 -8.66 59.11
C SER A 12 -49.23 -7.14 58.93
N GLY A 13 -48.18 -6.59 58.34
CA GLY A 13 -48.13 -5.22 57.86
C GLY A 13 -47.90 -5.26 56.36
N VAL A 14 -48.99 -5.21 55.59
CA VAL A 14 -48.92 -4.94 54.14
C VAL A 14 -48.26 -3.57 54.00
N THR A 15 -46.99 -3.58 53.59
CA THR A 15 -46.27 -2.36 53.26
C THR A 15 -46.66 -2.02 51.82
N PRO A 16 -47.18 -0.81 51.53
CA PRO A 16 -47.48 -0.44 50.16
C PRO A 16 -46.19 -0.55 49.34
N VAL A 17 -46.24 -1.35 48.27
CA VAL A 17 -45.15 -1.49 47.31
C VAL A 17 -44.91 -0.10 46.73
N ARG A 18 -43.84 0.56 47.19
CA ARG A 18 -43.33 1.76 46.52
C ARG A 18 -42.92 1.30 45.13
N LEU A 19 -43.66 1.77 44.12
CA LEU A 19 -43.23 1.71 42.73
C LEU A 19 -41.78 2.23 42.68
N SER A 20 -40.85 1.32 42.38
CA SER A 20 -39.46 1.67 42.15
C SER A 20 -39.42 2.70 41.02
N ARG A 21 -38.75 3.83 41.27
CA ARG A 21 -38.50 4.82 40.22
C ARG A 21 -37.89 4.10 39.00
N PRO A 22 -38.24 4.49 37.76
CA PRO A 22 -37.60 3.94 36.57
C PRO A 22 -36.09 4.05 36.75
N ALA A 23 -35.39 2.92 36.66
CA ALA A 23 -33.95 2.90 36.75
C ALA A 23 -33.41 3.69 35.55
N LEU A 24 -32.79 4.85 35.80
CA LEU A 24 -31.95 5.51 34.81
C LEU A 24 -31.00 4.46 34.23
N GLY A 25 -30.82 4.44 32.91
CA GLY A 25 -29.92 3.50 32.24
C GLY A 25 -28.55 3.49 32.91
N ARG A 26 -28.31 2.48 33.74
CA ARG A 26 -27.01 2.25 34.35
C ARG A 26 -26.21 1.39 33.39
N LEU A 27 -24.91 1.65 33.31
CA LEU A 27 -23.97 0.65 32.81
C LEU A 27 -24.23 -0.66 33.58
N THR A 28 -23.97 -1.80 32.96
CA THR A 28 -24.03 -3.04 33.73
C THR A 28 -23.08 -2.91 34.93
N PRO A 29 -23.42 -3.44 36.11
CA PRO A 29 -22.58 -3.31 37.30
C PRO A 29 -21.13 -3.74 37.06
N GLU A 30 -20.93 -4.66 36.12
CA GLU A 30 -19.61 -5.12 35.69
C GLU A 30 -18.83 -4.07 34.88
N ILE A 31 -19.47 -3.38 33.93
CA ILE A 31 -18.84 -2.30 33.16
C ILE A 31 -18.56 -1.10 34.08
N GLU A 32 -19.49 -0.74 34.95
CA GLU A 32 -19.29 0.35 35.92
C GLU A 32 -18.14 0.03 36.88
N ARG A 33 -18.06 -1.21 37.37
CA ARG A 33 -16.94 -1.67 38.21
C ARG A 33 -15.61 -1.62 37.46
N LEU A 34 -15.58 -2.03 36.19
CA LEU A 34 -14.38 -1.96 35.36
C LEU A 34 -13.94 -0.51 35.12
N TYR A 35 -14.89 0.38 34.85
CA TYR A 35 -14.64 1.80 34.62
C TYR A 35 -14.05 2.44 35.89
N GLN A 36 -14.70 2.26 37.05
CA GLN A 36 -14.21 2.81 38.32
C GLN A 36 -12.85 2.23 38.75
N ALA A 37 -12.64 0.92 38.54
CA ALA A 37 -11.34 0.30 38.78
C ALA A 37 -10.26 0.90 37.88
N PHE A 38 -10.54 1.08 36.60
CA PHE A 38 -9.61 1.68 35.63
C PHE A 38 -9.25 3.13 35.98
N PHE A 39 -10.22 3.97 36.35
CA PHE A 39 -9.92 5.34 36.79
C PHE A 39 -9.08 5.37 38.06
N THR A 40 -9.40 4.51 39.03
CA THR A 40 -8.62 4.39 40.27
C THR A 40 -7.19 3.95 39.98
N GLU A 41 -7.02 2.98 39.07
CA GLU A 41 -5.75 2.37 38.68
C GLU A 41 -4.87 3.29 37.82
N ILE A 42 -5.46 4.12 36.95
CA ILE A 42 -4.70 5.17 36.23
C ILE A 42 -4.29 6.29 37.18
N SER A 43 -5.14 6.59 38.15
CA SER A 43 -4.90 7.69 39.09
C SER A 43 -3.97 7.30 40.23
N SER A 44 -3.74 6.00 40.46
CA SER A 44 -2.83 5.53 41.51
C SER A 44 -1.39 5.54 41.02
N ASN A 45 -0.51 6.12 41.82
CA ASN A 45 0.95 6.07 41.62
C ASN A 45 1.54 4.76 42.18
N ASP A 46 0.74 3.70 42.27
CA ASP A 46 1.21 2.43 42.82
C ASP A 46 2.27 1.83 41.90
N PRO A 47 3.30 1.16 42.47
CA PRO A 47 4.30 0.48 41.68
C PRO A 47 3.66 -0.63 40.85
N ILE A 48 3.86 -0.59 39.54
CA ILE A 48 3.39 -1.63 38.62
C ILE A 48 4.04 -2.95 39.00
N LEU A 49 3.21 -3.96 39.26
CA LEU A 49 3.70 -5.29 39.65
C LEU A 49 4.31 -6.03 38.45
N VAL A 50 5.32 -6.87 38.71
CA VAL A 50 5.95 -7.74 37.70
C VAL A 50 4.91 -8.57 36.94
N SER A 51 3.91 -9.09 37.66
CA SER A 51 2.82 -9.88 37.09
C SER A 51 1.98 -9.11 36.07
N GLU A 52 1.89 -7.78 36.17
CA GLU A 52 1.15 -6.96 35.20
C GLU A 52 1.88 -6.86 33.86
N TYR A 53 3.22 -6.75 33.87
CA TYR A 53 4.02 -6.81 32.64
C TYR A 53 3.88 -8.17 31.95
N LEU A 54 3.92 -9.25 32.74
CA LEU A 54 3.74 -10.61 32.21
C LEU A 54 2.32 -10.86 31.71
N ASP A 55 1.29 -10.33 32.38
CA ASP A 55 -0.10 -10.35 31.90
C ASP A 55 -0.23 -9.58 30.58
N ALA A 56 0.39 -8.40 30.46
CA ALA A 56 0.42 -7.63 29.22
C ALA A 56 1.00 -8.42 28.04
N LEU A 57 2.15 -9.06 28.23
CA LEU A 57 2.77 -9.89 27.19
C LEU A 57 1.98 -11.18 26.88
N SER A 58 1.29 -11.75 27.87
CA SER A 58 0.57 -13.01 27.65
C SER A 58 -0.80 -12.79 27.00
N CYS A 59 -1.49 -11.70 27.35
CA CYS A 59 -2.86 -11.42 26.94
C CYS A 59 -3.00 -10.40 25.79
N CYS A 60 -2.00 -9.57 25.50
CA CYS A 60 -2.06 -8.57 24.42
C CYS A 60 -1.30 -9.06 23.17
N PRO A 61 -1.99 -9.47 22.08
CA PRO A 61 -1.32 -9.99 20.89
C PRO A 61 -0.30 -9.03 20.25
N PRO A 62 -0.57 -7.72 20.10
CA PRO A 62 0.41 -6.77 19.56
C PRO A 62 1.72 -6.71 20.35
N LEU A 63 1.64 -6.61 21.69
CA LEU A 63 2.82 -6.60 22.56
C LEU A 63 3.56 -7.92 22.51
N LYS A 64 2.83 -9.05 22.56
CA LYS A 64 3.42 -10.39 22.49
C LYS A 64 4.19 -10.62 21.20
N ALA A 65 3.62 -10.21 20.07
CA ALA A 65 4.24 -10.32 18.76
C ALA A 65 5.50 -9.45 18.68
N SER A 66 5.40 -8.18 19.06
CA SER A 66 6.52 -7.23 19.08
C SER A 66 7.67 -7.75 19.94
N TYR A 67 7.39 -8.11 21.20
CA TYR A 67 8.37 -8.66 22.13
C TYR A 67 9.05 -9.92 21.58
N ARG A 68 8.30 -10.84 20.97
CA ARG A 68 8.89 -12.06 20.36
C ARG A 68 9.83 -11.72 19.21
N VAL A 69 9.45 -10.78 18.35
CA VAL A 69 10.32 -10.34 17.25
C VAL A 69 11.57 -9.68 17.79
N MET A 70 11.46 -8.80 18.80
CA MET A 70 12.61 -8.18 19.46
C MET A 70 13.57 -9.23 20.04
N VAL A 71 13.04 -10.24 20.75
CA VAL A 71 13.85 -11.35 21.28
C VAL A 71 14.57 -12.10 20.16
N LEU A 72 13.87 -12.41 19.06
CA LEU A 72 14.48 -13.08 17.91
C LEU A 72 15.55 -12.23 17.24
N MET A 73 15.34 -10.91 17.14
CA MET A 73 16.34 -9.97 16.62
C MET A 73 17.59 -9.94 17.50
N CYS A 74 17.45 -9.81 18.82
CA CYS A 74 18.58 -9.89 19.74
C CYS A 74 19.31 -11.23 19.61
N LEU A 75 18.58 -12.36 19.61
CA LEU A 75 19.19 -13.68 19.43
C LEU A 75 19.94 -13.81 18.10
N SER A 76 19.41 -13.22 17.03
CA SER A 76 20.08 -13.17 15.74
C SER A 76 21.32 -12.28 15.73
N SER A 77 21.52 -11.44 16.75
CA SER A 77 22.71 -10.58 16.93
C SER A 77 23.72 -11.10 17.95
N LEU A 78 23.38 -12.17 18.68
CA LEU A 78 24.24 -12.77 19.72
C LEU A 78 25.57 -13.24 19.13
N GLY A 79 25.52 -13.90 17.97
CA GLY A 79 26.68 -14.49 17.31
C GLY A 79 27.40 -15.56 18.14
N GLU A 80 28.60 -15.95 17.69
CA GLU A 80 29.41 -16.97 18.37
C GLU A 80 30.52 -16.34 19.22
N TYR A 81 30.94 -17.04 20.27
CA TYR A 81 32.13 -16.66 21.01
C TYR A 81 33.39 -16.91 20.16
N THR A 82 34.29 -15.93 20.13
CA THR A 82 35.59 -16.00 19.46
C THR A 82 36.72 -15.57 20.39
N HIS A 83 37.90 -16.14 20.17
CA HIS A 83 39.09 -15.82 20.95
C HIS A 83 40.35 -15.97 20.07
N PRO A 84 41.39 -15.12 20.22
CA PRO A 84 42.63 -15.25 19.44
C PRO A 84 43.33 -16.61 19.59
N ASP A 85 43.31 -17.17 20.81
CA ASP A 85 43.69 -18.57 21.05
C ASP A 85 42.51 -19.52 20.80
N VAL A 86 42.64 -20.34 19.76
CA VAL A 86 41.68 -21.36 19.33
C VAL A 86 41.37 -22.36 20.46
N LYS A 87 42.31 -22.67 21.35
CA LYS A 87 42.06 -23.61 22.47
C LYS A 87 41.10 -23.03 23.50
N ILE A 88 41.21 -21.73 23.78
CA ILE A 88 40.30 -21.02 24.68
C ILE A 88 38.93 -20.89 24.00
N GLN A 89 38.90 -20.57 22.70
CA GLN A 89 37.68 -20.52 21.90
C GLN A 89 36.91 -21.84 21.97
N ASP A 90 37.56 -22.95 21.64
CA ASP A 90 36.94 -24.27 21.62
C ASP A 90 36.50 -24.71 23.02
N TRP A 91 37.27 -24.37 24.06
CA TRP A 91 36.91 -24.68 25.45
C TRP A 91 35.64 -23.97 25.91
N VAL A 92 35.50 -22.67 25.61
CA VAL A 92 34.31 -21.89 25.98
C VAL A 92 33.09 -22.37 25.18
N ARG A 93 33.25 -22.62 23.88
CA ARG A 93 32.18 -23.17 23.03
C ARG A 93 31.71 -24.54 23.55
N LEU A 94 32.63 -25.42 23.92
CA LEU A 94 32.31 -26.72 24.51
C LEU A 94 31.51 -26.58 25.82
N ASN A 95 31.80 -25.57 26.65
CA ASN A 95 31.02 -25.30 27.86
C ASN A 95 29.58 -24.88 27.54
N PHE A 96 29.37 -24.04 26.53
CA PHE A 96 28.03 -23.65 26.07
C PHE A 96 27.27 -24.79 25.39
N GLU A 97 27.97 -25.71 24.72
CA GLU A 97 27.36 -26.89 24.09
C GLU A 97 26.99 -27.98 25.10
N GLN A 98 27.80 -28.18 26.15
CA GLN A 98 27.61 -29.27 27.11
C GLN A 98 26.83 -28.90 28.39
N MET A 99 26.47 -27.62 28.57
CA MET A 99 25.61 -27.20 29.67
C MET A 99 24.19 -27.79 29.52
N ARG A 100 23.47 -27.91 30.63
CA ARG A 100 22.07 -28.32 30.60
C ARG A 100 21.21 -27.19 30.04
N GLY A 101 20.50 -27.49 28.95
CA GLY A 101 19.68 -26.52 28.22
C GLY A 101 20.45 -25.93 27.03
N SER A 102 19.83 -24.99 26.32
CA SER A 102 20.48 -24.29 25.21
C SER A 102 20.93 -22.91 25.69
N PHE A 103 22.20 -22.55 25.42
CA PHE A 103 22.73 -21.23 25.70
C PHE A 103 21.88 -20.12 25.07
N ALA A 104 21.52 -20.27 23.79
CA ALA A 104 20.65 -19.33 23.08
C ALA A 104 19.26 -19.21 23.74
N VAL A 105 18.68 -20.30 24.23
CA VAL A 105 17.39 -20.23 24.96
C VAL A 105 17.54 -19.48 26.29
N CYS A 106 18.65 -19.68 27.00
CA CYS A 106 18.92 -18.97 28.25
C CYS A 106 19.08 -17.46 28.00
N VAL A 107 19.81 -17.07 26.95
CA VAL A 107 19.93 -15.66 26.52
C VAL A 107 18.56 -15.11 26.10
N GLY A 108 17.76 -15.88 25.37
CA GLY A 108 16.39 -15.51 24.97
C GLY A 108 15.48 -15.23 26.17
N GLN A 109 15.70 -15.94 27.28
CA GLN A 109 15.00 -15.73 28.53
C GLN A 109 15.59 -14.59 29.37
N LEU A 110 16.91 -14.32 29.30
CA LEU A 110 17.53 -13.12 29.88
C LEU A 110 16.95 -11.84 29.31
N LEU A 111 16.52 -11.86 28.05
CA LEU A 111 15.82 -10.74 27.40
C LEU A 111 14.43 -10.44 27.99
N SER A 112 13.95 -11.22 28.98
CA SER A 112 12.83 -10.80 29.83
C SER A 112 13.09 -9.49 30.57
N ALA A 113 14.35 -9.05 30.63
CA ALA A 113 14.73 -7.71 31.08
C ALA A 113 14.01 -6.59 30.31
N ILE A 114 13.78 -6.74 28.99
CA ILE A 114 12.99 -5.77 28.19
C ILE A 114 11.60 -5.56 28.81
N ALA A 115 10.98 -6.65 29.25
CA ALA A 115 9.61 -6.65 29.75
C ALA A 115 9.49 -6.11 31.18
N VAL A 116 10.46 -6.40 32.05
CA VAL A 116 10.34 -6.18 33.49
C VAL A 116 11.31 -5.10 34.01
N GLY A 117 12.34 -4.75 33.25
CA GLY A 117 13.41 -3.85 33.65
C GLY A 117 14.71 -4.57 34.03
N TYR A 118 14.61 -5.87 34.34
CA TYR A 118 15.72 -6.67 34.83
C TYR A 118 15.50 -8.17 34.58
N SER A 119 16.59 -8.94 34.57
CA SER A 119 16.56 -10.40 34.57
C SER A 119 17.77 -10.99 35.29
N VAL A 120 17.59 -12.15 35.92
CA VAL A 120 18.64 -12.83 36.67
C VAL A 120 18.74 -14.30 36.26
N ALA A 121 19.95 -14.77 35.99
CA ALA A 121 20.28 -16.18 35.81
C ALA A 121 21.17 -16.67 36.95
N GLU A 122 20.84 -17.79 37.59
CA GLU A 122 21.75 -18.49 38.49
C GLU A 122 22.77 -19.31 37.69
N ILE A 123 24.05 -19.14 38.02
CA ILE A 123 25.16 -19.87 37.41
C ILE A 123 25.44 -21.12 38.24
N SER A 124 25.35 -22.29 37.61
CA SER A 124 25.71 -23.56 38.23
C SER A 124 26.96 -24.14 37.58
N TRP A 125 27.90 -24.58 38.41
CA TRP A 125 29.16 -25.19 37.99
C TRP A 125 29.18 -26.68 38.29
N ARG A 126 29.88 -27.47 37.47
CA ARG A 126 30.15 -28.89 37.70
C ARG A 126 31.62 -29.19 37.48
N THR A 127 32.12 -30.24 38.12
CA THR A 127 33.47 -30.77 37.86
C THR A 127 33.40 -31.89 36.83
N GLN A 128 34.25 -31.84 35.80
CA GLN A 128 34.47 -32.93 34.86
C GLN A 128 35.95 -33.31 34.87
N GLY A 129 36.27 -34.38 35.60
CA GLY A 129 37.66 -34.72 35.91
C GLY A 129 38.28 -33.67 36.85
N LYS A 130 39.29 -32.93 36.37
CA LYS A 130 39.95 -31.86 37.12
C LYS A 130 39.46 -30.46 36.73
N ASP A 131 38.63 -30.37 35.70
CA ASP A 131 38.21 -29.09 35.13
C ASP A 131 36.85 -28.67 35.68
N TRP A 132 36.71 -27.37 35.93
CA TRP A 132 35.43 -26.74 36.21
C TRP A 132 34.74 -26.39 34.90
N MET A 133 33.47 -26.79 34.78
CA MET A 133 32.65 -26.55 33.60
C MET A 133 31.31 -25.95 33.98
N LEU A 134 30.73 -25.20 33.05
CA LEU A 134 29.38 -24.66 33.17
C LEU A 134 28.36 -25.82 33.16
N ALA A 135 27.64 -25.99 34.26
CA ALA A 135 26.59 -27.01 34.38
C ALA A 135 25.26 -26.52 33.82
N SER A 136 24.86 -25.29 34.15
CA SER A 136 23.64 -24.65 33.65
C SER A 136 23.62 -23.16 33.95
N LEU A 137 22.84 -22.41 33.15
CA LEU A 137 22.39 -21.05 33.45
C LEU A 137 20.88 -21.09 33.66
N THR A 138 20.43 -20.95 34.90
CA THR A 138 19.01 -21.11 35.26
C THR A 138 18.37 -19.75 35.46
N ILE A 139 17.47 -19.36 34.56
CA ILE A 139 16.75 -18.09 34.68
C ILE A 139 15.77 -18.14 35.84
N LEU A 140 15.90 -17.20 36.76
CA LEU A 140 15.04 -17.09 37.92
C LEU A 140 13.80 -16.25 37.55
N PRO A 141 12.58 -16.68 37.91
CA PRO A 141 11.38 -15.89 37.67
C PRO A 141 11.43 -14.56 38.46
N PRO A 142 11.25 -13.39 37.81
CA PRO A 142 11.38 -12.07 38.46
C PRO A 142 10.39 -11.83 39.61
N GLU A 143 9.26 -12.55 39.62
CA GLU A 143 8.28 -12.52 40.72
C GLU A 143 8.76 -13.18 42.01
N ARG A 144 9.83 -14.00 41.93
CA ARG A 144 10.25 -14.89 43.02
C ARG A 144 11.53 -14.45 43.72
N TYR A 145 12.18 -13.36 43.31
CA TYR A 145 13.34 -12.84 44.03
C TYR A 145 13.25 -11.35 44.31
N ARG A 146 14.07 -10.90 45.25
CA ARG A 146 14.25 -9.50 45.61
C ARG A 146 15.73 -9.20 45.73
N PHE A 147 16.13 -7.99 45.38
CA PHE A 147 17.51 -7.54 45.53
C PHE A 147 17.81 -7.17 46.99
N ARG A 148 19.01 -7.53 47.44
CA ARG A 148 19.55 -7.15 48.74
C ARG A 148 20.89 -6.45 48.52
N GLY A 149 21.02 -5.27 49.10
CA GLY A 149 22.23 -4.46 48.98
C GLY A 149 22.43 -3.55 50.17
N ARG A 150 23.57 -2.88 50.16
CA ARG A 150 23.99 -1.94 51.21
C ARG A 150 24.57 -0.70 50.54
N LEU A 151 24.19 0.50 50.99
CA LEU A 151 24.74 1.78 50.50
C LEU A 151 24.69 1.93 48.96
N GLY A 152 23.65 1.39 48.32
CA GLY A 152 23.49 1.45 46.86
C GLY A 152 24.27 0.39 46.07
N SER A 153 25.10 -0.44 46.72
CA SER A 153 25.71 -1.60 46.07
C SER A 153 24.88 -2.86 46.27
N LEU A 154 24.65 -3.61 45.19
CA LEU A 154 24.00 -4.91 45.21
C LEU A 154 24.96 -5.98 45.80
N GLU A 155 24.50 -6.73 46.80
CA GLU A 155 25.31 -7.79 47.45
C GLU A 155 24.81 -9.20 47.07
N SER A 156 23.49 -9.39 47.07
CA SER A 156 22.87 -10.70 46.84
C SER A 156 21.42 -10.56 46.37
N ILE A 157 20.82 -11.66 45.94
CA ILE A 157 19.37 -11.78 45.76
C ILE A 157 18.78 -12.74 46.80
N LEU A 158 17.57 -12.44 47.25
CA LEU A 158 16.76 -13.30 48.10
C LEU A 158 15.71 -13.98 47.24
N TYR A 159 15.97 -15.25 46.88
CA TYR A 159 15.06 -16.07 46.08
C TYR A 159 14.09 -16.85 46.96
N ARG A 160 12.79 -16.65 46.77
CA ARG A 160 11.72 -17.36 47.46
C ARG A 160 11.51 -18.74 46.83
N ALA A 161 12.02 -19.77 47.48
CA ALA A 161 11.79 -21.15 47.07
C ALA A 161 10.31 -21.54 47.21
N SER A 162 9.88 -22.60 46.52
CA SER A 162 8.50 -23.13 46.60
C SER A 162 8.07 -23.52 48.02
N ILE A 163 9.03 -23.79 48.90
CA ILE A 163 8.82 -24.14 50.31
C ILE A 163 8.58 -22.89 51.19
N GLY A 164 8.60 -21.69 50.60
CA GLY A 164 8.36 -20.41 51.29
C GLY A 164 9.56 -19.89 52.10
N LYS A 165 10.69 -20.59 52.04
CA LYS A 165 11.97 -20.12 52.62
C LYS A 165 12.72 -19.30 51.57
N ASP A 166 13.18 -18.12 51.98
CA ASP A 166 14.07 -17.30 51.16
C ASP A 166 15.49 -17.89 51.19
N ILE A 167 16.09 -18.05 50.02
CA ILE A 167 17.45 -18.52 49.79
C ILE A 167 18.26 -17.33 49.30
N GLU A 168 19.35 -17.03 49.97
CA GLU A 168 20.27 -15.98 49.56
C GLU A 168 21.24 -16.53 48.50
N ILE A 169 21.24 -15.92 47.32
CA ILE A 169 22.17 -16.24 46.22
C ILE A 169 23.07 -15.01 46.04
N PRO A 170 24.40 -15.15 46.24
CA PRO A 170 25.32 -14.03 46.17
C PRO A 170 25.59 -13.60 44.72
N LEU A 171 26.00 -12.34 44.52
CA LEU A 171 26.11 -11.72 43.20
C LEU A 171 27.09 -12.45 42.26
N GLU A 172 28.17 -13.01 42.79
CA GLU A 172 29.16 -13.78 42.01
C GLU A 172 28.63 -15.10 41.45
N LYS A 173 27.42 -15.53 41.85
CA LYS A 173 26.75 -16.73 41.34
C LYS A 173 25.62 -16.42 40.38
N ILE A 174 25.44 -15.17 39.97
CA ILE A 174 24.35 -14.80 39.08
C ILE A 174 24.84 -13.97 37.89
N VAL A 175 24.12 -14.09 36.78
CA VAL A 175 24.14 -13.10 35.70
C VAL A 175 22.99 -12.14 35.93
N HIS A 176 23.28 -10.85 36.08
CA HIS A 176 22.27 -9.81 36.32
C HIS A 176 22.26 -8.80 35.17
N ILE A 177 21.12 -8.73 34.50
CA ILE A 177 20.86 -7.82 33.38
C ILE A 177 19.85 -6.77 33.85
N VAL A 178 20.10 -5.52 33.51
CA VAL A 178 19.25 -4.35 33.82
C VAL A 178 19.06 -3.56 32.52
N THR A 179 17.85 -3.02 32.29
CA THR A 179 17.55 -2.14 31.16
C THR A 179 17.37 -0.70 31.61
N ASN A 180 17.69 0.24 30.71
CA ASN A 180 17.56 1.69 30.93
C ASN A 180 18.30 2.16 32.20
N GLU A 181 19.53 1.69 32.41
CA GLU A 181 20.37 2.03 33.58
C GLU A 181 20.59 3.53 33.72
N GLU A 182 20.64 4.26 32.60
CA GLU A 182 20.80 5.72 32.53
C GLU A 182 19.65 6.50 33.18
N LEU A 183 18.46 5.87 33.27
CA LEU A 183 17.30 6.42 33.96
C LEU A 183 17.11 5.80 35.35
N ALA A 184 17.69 4.63 35.61
CA ALA A 184 17.54 3.89 36.85
C ALA A 184 18.56 4.27 37.94
N PHE A 185 19.67 4.93 37.60
CA PHE A 185 20.70 5.42 38.54
C PHE A 185 21.22 4.34 39.52
N ASN A 186 21.60 3.17 39.01
CA ASN A 186 22.02 1.98 39.78
C ASN A 186 20.90 1.25 40.54
N ASP A 187 19.62 1.53 40.28
CA ASP A 187 18.54 0.66 40.77
C ASP A 187 18.69 -0.74 40.12
N PRO A 188 18.85 -1.81 40.91
CA PRO A 188 19.01 -3.16 40.37
C PRO A 188 17.77 -3.68 39.61
N CYS A 189 16.63 -3.01 39.74
CA CYS A 189 15.40 -3.31 39.01
C CYS A 189 15.33 -2.65 37.62
N GLY A 190 16.19 -1.67 37.31
CA GLY A 190 16.12 -0.95 36.04
C GLY A 190 14.77 -0.28 35.78
N ILE A 191 14.51 0.03 34.51
CA ILE A 191 13.19 0.51 34.05
C ILE A 191 12.75 -0.35 32.86
N SER A 192 11.55 -0.93 32.96
CA SER A 192 10.92 -1.72 31.90
C SER A 192 10.56 -0.87 30.68
N ASP A 193 10.82 -1.39 29.48
CA ASP A 193 10.36 -0.80 28.22
C ASP A 193 8.84 -0.89 28.06
N LEU A 194 8.19 -1.82 28.78
CA LEU A 194 6.73 -1.93 28.83
C LEU A 194 6.07 -0.95 29.80
N ARG A 195 6.84 -0.25 30.65
CA ARG A 195 6.28 0.71 31.62
C ARG A 195 5.34 1.74 30.97
N PRO A 196 5.70 2.38 29.84
CA PRO A 196 4.79 3.30 29.15
C PRO A 196 3.60 2.57 28.50
N ALA A 197 3.73 1.29 28.16
CA ALA A 197 2.71 0.47 27.50
C ALA A 197 1.54 0.11 28.41
N ILE A 198 1.76 0.01 29.73
CA ILE A 198 0.77 -0.56 30.67
C ILE A 198 -0.54 0.24 30.68
N ALA A 199 -0.49 1.57 30.63
CA ALA A 199 -1.71 2.38 30.56
C ALA A 199 -2.51 2.09 29.28
N ALA A 200 -1.82 2.02 28.14
CA ALA A 200 -2.43 1.69 26.86
C ALA A 200 -2.97 0.25 26.83
N PHE A 201 -2.29 -0.71 27.47
CA PHE A 201 -2.74 -2.10 27.58
C PHE A 201 -4.02 -2.21 28.40
N LYS A 202 -4.10 -1.53 29.55
CA LYS A 202 -5.30 -1.51 30.40
C LYS A 202 -6.48 -0.90 29.63
N ALA A 203 -6.27 0.20 28.91
CA ALA A 203 -7.27 0.79 28.03
C ALA A 203 -7.69 -0.17 26.91
N TRP A 204 -6.72 -0.84 26.28
CA TRP A 204 -6.94 -1.79 25.20
C TRP A 204 -7.84 -2.95 25.65
N ARG A 205 -7.60 -3.53 26.82
CA ARG A 205 -8.47 -4.60 27.37
C ARG A 205 -9.91 -4.13 27.54
N LEU A 206 -10.11 -2.90 28.01
CA LEU A 206 -11.44 -2.33 28.21
C LEU A 206 -12.15 -2.12 26.87
N ILE A 207 -11.45 -1.54 25.89
CA ILE A 207 -11.99 -1.30 24.54
C ILE A 207 -12.32 -2.61 23.84
N VAL A 208 -11.49 -3.66 23.95
CA VAL A 208 -11.79 -4.98 23.38
C VAL A 208 -13.04 -5.59 24.03
N LYS A 209 -13.21 -5.46 25.35
CA LYS A 209 -14.44 -5.92 26.03
C LYS A 209 -15.66 -5.16 25.54
N GLU A 210 -15.57 -3.83 25.43
CA GLU A 210 -16.67 -3.02 24.92
C GLU A 210 -16.97 -3.32 23.44
N LEU A 211 -15.96 -3.61 22.62
CA LEU A 211 -16.16 -4.05 21.24
C LEU A 211 -17.01 -5.31 21.15
N VAL A 212 -16.75 -6.31 21.99
CA VAL A 212 -17.53 -7.55 22.03
C VAL A 212 -18.98 -7.25 22.47
N VAL A 213 -19.17 -6.40 23.48
CA VAL A 213 -20.50 -5.98 23.93
C VAL A 213 -21.24 -5.20 22.84
N ALA A 214 -20.57 -4.26 22.17
CA ALA A 214 -21.12 -3.45 21.10
C ALA A 214 -21.45 -4.28 19.86
N ALA A 215 -20.61 -5.26 19.51
CA ALA A 215 -20.86 -6.20 18.44
C ALA A 215 -22.10 -7.07 18.74
N LYS A 216 -22.22 -7.57 19.97
CA LYS A 216 -23.43 -8.30 20.41
C LYS A 216 -24.67 -7.42 20.29
N ARG A 217 -24.65 -6.20 20.85
CA ARG A 217 -25.76 -5.25 20.80
C ARG A 217 -26.14 -4.86 19.36
N ASN A 218 -25.18 -4.76 18.45
CA ASN A 218 -25.46 -4.48 17.04
C ASN A 218 -26.17 -5.66 16.36
N ALA A 219 -25.77 -6.89 16.69
CA ALA A 219 -26.38 -8.09 16.13
C ALA A 219 -27.78 -8.36 16.69
N THR A 220 -27.97 -8.24 18.01
CA THR A 220 -29.22 -8.61 18.70
C THR A 220 -30.17 -7.43 18.95
N GLY A 221 -29.70 -6.18 18.78
CA GLY A 221 -30.41 -5.00 19.25
C GLY A 221 -30.60 -4.98 20.77
N LEU A 222 -31.36 -4.00 21.26
CA LEU A 222 -31.86 -3.98 22.63
C LEU A 222 -33.31 -4.45 22.65
N LEU A 223 -33.60 -5.54 23.36
CA LEU A 223 -34.97 -6.00 23.56
C LEU A 223 -35.66 -5.13 24.60
N VAL A 224 -36.80 -4.55 24.24
CA VAL A 224 -37.65 -3.75 25.10
C VAL A 224 -39.02 -4.41 25.17
N GLY A 225 -39.42 -4.75 26.38
CA GLY A 225 -40.76 -5.25 26.67
C GLY A 225 -41.66 -4.13 27.14
N GLU A 226 -42.76 -3.92 26.43
CA GLU A 226 -43.89 -3.10 26.86
C GLU A 226 -44.98 -4.03 27.36
N TYR A 227 -45.56 -3.74 28.53
CA TYR A 227 -46.67 -4.51 29.08
C TYR A 227 -47.79 -3.56 29.52
N ASP A 228 -49.02 -4.06 29.49
CA ASP A 228 -50.18 -3.32 30.00
C ASP A 228 -50.28 -3.51 31.52
N PRO A 229 -50.13 -2.45 32.33
CA PRO A 229 -50.21 -2.55 33.79
C PRO A 229 -51.61 -2.90 34.29
N MET A 230 -52.65 -2.85 33.44
CA MET A 230 -54.02 -3.23 33.78
C MET A 230 -54.26 -4.75 33.73
N VAL A 231 -53.33 -5.52 33.15
CA VAL A 231 -53.37 -6.98 33.19
C VAL A 231 -53.01 -7.44 34.60
N GLY A 232 -53.93 -8.13 35.27
CA GLY A 232 -53.68 -8.70 36.61
C GLY A 232 -52.44 -9.61 36.63
N GLY A 233 -51.89 -9.87 37.81
CA GLY A 233 -50.63 -10.62 37.94
C GLY A 233 -50.63 -11.99 37.23
N ILE A 234 -49.45 -12.45 36.81
CA ILE A 234 -49.28 -13.69 36.04
C ILE A 234 -49.16 -14.86 37.02
N PRO A 235 -49.93 -15.96 36.88
CA PRO A 235 -49.77 -17.11 37.76
C PRO A 235 -48.39 -17.75 37.60
N ALA A 236 -47.65 -17.88 38.71
CA ALA A 236 -46.37 -18.60 38.73
C ALA A 236 -46.61 -20.06 38.38
N LEU A 237 -45.90 -20.61 37.40
CA LEU A 237 -46.03 -22.02 37.00
C LEU A 237 -44.98 -22.92 37.69
N ASP A 238 -45.28 -24.20 37.88
CA ASP A 238 -44.33 -25.23 38.28
C ASP A 238 -43.59 -25.85 37.08
N GLU A 239 -42.70 -26.82 37.34
CA GLU A 239 -41.92 -27.51 36.29
C GLU A 239 -42.81 -28.28 35.29
N GLN A 240 -44.06 -28.58 35.67
CA GLN A 240 -45.05 -29.25 34.84
C GLN A 240 -46.00 -28.27 34.12
N GLY A 241 -45.82 -26.96 34.31
CA GLY A 241 -46.64 -25.92 33.70
C GLY A 241 -47.97 -25.64 34.41
N ASN A 242 -48.18 -26.16 35.62
CA ASN A 242 -49.38 -25.88 36.41
C ASN A 242 -49.20 -24.66 37.32
N PRO A 243 -50.26 -23.89 37.62
CA PRO A 243 -50.18 -22.77 38.55
C PRO A 243 -49.76 -23.23 39.95
N ARG A 244 -48.66 -22.67 40.45
CA ARG A 244 -48.25 -22.80 41.85
C ARG A 244 -49.28 -22.10 42.71
N THR A 245 -49.84 -22.84 43.65
CA THR A 245 -50.83 -22.32 44.60
C THR A 245 -50.23 -22.17 45.99
N LYS A 246 -50.72 -21.18 46.74
CA LYS A 246 -50.48 -21.04 48.17
C LYS A 246 -51.85 -20.87 48.83
N ASP A 247 -52.17 -21.79 49.74
CA ASP A 247 -53.49 -21.85 50.40
C ASP A 247 -54.67 -22.04 49.41
N GLY A 248 -54.42 -22.72 48.29
CA GLY A 248 -55.43 -22.99 47.25
C GLY A 248 -55.58 -21.90 46.19
N GLU A 249 -54.99 -20.72 46.42
CA GLU A 249 -55.01 -19.60 45.48
C GLU A 249 -53.72 -19.54 44.64
N PRO A 250 -53.78 -19.20 43.34
CA PRO A 250 -52.59 -19.04 42.51
C PRO A 250 -51.66 -17.94 43.04
N ILE A 251 -50.36 -18.22 43.07
CA ILE A 251 -49.35 -17.20 43.35
C ILE A 251 -49.22 -16.32 42.10
N LEU A 252 -49.60 -15.05 42.19
CA LEU A 252 -49.49 -14.10 41.10
C LEU A 252 -48.15 -13.36 41.18
N LEU A 253 -47.41 -13.34 40.07
CA LEU A 253 -46.19 -12.59 39.86
C LEU A 253 -46.50 -11.25 39.20
N ASP A 254 -45.65 -10.26 39.49
CA ASP A 254 -45.69 -8.96 38.82
C ASP A 254 -45.31 -9.11 37.34
N PRO A 255 -46.18 -8.71 36.38
CA PRO A 255 -45.91 -8.87 34.96
C PRO A 255 -44.62 -8.18 34.49
N ALA A 256 -44.26 -7.02 35.08
CA ALA A 256 -43.02 -6.33 34.79
C ALA A 256 -41.80 -7.16 35.17
N THR A 257 -41.81 -7.70 36.39
CA THR A 257 -40.73 -8.56 36.90
C THR A 257 -40.56 -9.81 36.04
N GLU A 258 -41.67 -10.47 35.67
CA GLU A 258 -41.61 -11.70 34.89
C GLU A 258 -41.20 -11.45 33.44
N LEU A 259 -41.70 -10.39 32.80
CA LEU A 259 -41.23 -9.96 31.49
C LEU A 259 -39.73 -9.60 31.54
N GLY A 260 -39.28 -8.91 32.58
CA GLY A 260 -37.85 -8.61 32.79
C GLY A 260 -37.01 -9.88 32.89
N ASN A 261 -37.44 -10.88 33.67
CA ASN A 261 -36.78 -12.18 33.78
C ASN A 261 -36.74 -12.90 32.43
N THR A 262 -37.85 -12.89 31.71
CA THR A 262 -37.99 -13.54 30.40
C THR A 262 -37.09 -12.89 29.35
N LEU A 263 -36.99 -11.56 29.34
CA LEU A 263 -36.08 -10.83 28.46
C LEU A 263 -34.61 -11.06 28.85
N ALA A 264 -34.30 -11.23 30.13
CA ALA A 264 -32.93 -11.53 30.59
C ALA A 264 -32.44 -12.91 30.10
N ILE A 265 -33.34 -13.88 29.93
CA ILE A 265 -33.01 -15.22 29.38
C ILE A 265 -33.20 -15.30 27.86
N ALA A 266 -33.80 -14.29 27.23
CA ALA A 266 -34.07 -14.27 25.79
C ALA A 266 -32.80 -14.40 24.95
N ASP A 267 -31.66 -13.88 25.44
CA ASP A 267 -30.35 -14.05 24.80
C ASP A 267 -29.93 -15.52 24.63
N SER A 268 -30.47 -16.42 25.45
CA SER A 268 -30.20 -17.87 25.42
C SER A 268 -31.35 -18.70 24.84
N SER A 269 -32.49 -18.08 24.52
CA SER A 269 -33.73 -18.75 24.11
C SER A 269 -34.08 -18.38 22.67
N HIS A 270 -34.56 -19.35 21.87
CA HIS A 270 -34.88 -19.10 20.45
C HIS A 270 -36.20 -18.36 20.23
N TYR A 271 -37.09 -18.38 21.22
CA TYR A 271 -38.38 -17.70 21.19
C TYR A 271 -38.73 -17.21 22.59
N VAL A 272 -39.51 -16.13 22.65
CA VAL A 272 -40.07 -15.60 23.88
C VAL A 272 -41.59 -15.66 23.76
N VAL A 273 -42.25 -16.33 24.70
CA VAL A 273 -43.71 -16.36 24.78
C VAL A 273 -44.14 -15.28 25.77
N VAL A 274 -44.90 -14.29 25.30
CA VAL A 274 -45.45 -13.24 26.15
C VAL A 274 -46.98 -13.27 26.17
N PRO A 275 -47.62 -12.82 27.25
CA PRO A 275 -49.08 -12.69 27.32
C PRO A 275 -49.64 -11.74 26.25
N THR A 276 -50.89 -11.94 25.86
CA THR A 276 -51.61 -11.01 24.97
C THR A 276 -51.66 -9.61 25.59
N GLY A 277 -51.27 -8.59 24.81
CA GLY A 277 -51.14 -7.21 25.28
C GLY A 277 -49.72 -6.83 25.73
N THR A 278 -48.79 -7.79 25.77
CA THR A 278 -47.36 -7.52 25.92
C THR A 278 -46.72 -7.42 24.54
N ASN A 279 -45.89 -6.41 24.32
CA ASN A 279 -45.17 -6.19 23.08
C ASN A 279 -43.67 -6.25 23.35
N VAL A 280 -42.94 -7.06 22.58
CA VAL A 280 -41.48 -7.12 22.65
C VAL A 280 -40.94 -6.53 21.36
N GLN A 281 -40.24 -5.41 21.48
CA GLN A 281 -39.62 -4.72 20.36
C GLN A 281 -38.11 -4.81 20.46
N GLN A 282 -37.45 -5.02 19.33
CA GLN A 282 -36.01 -4.88 19.22
C GLN A 282 -35.69 -3.45 18.76
N ILE A 283 -35.02 -2.69 19.62
CA ILE A 283 -34.50 -1.37 19.25
C ILE A 283 -33.11 -1.57 18.65
N ALA A 284 -32.96 -1.25 17.36
CA ALA A 284 -31.66 -1.21 16.72
C ALA A 284 -30.84 -0.07 17.34
N ILE A 285 -29.75 -0.41 18.02
CA ILE A 285 -28.78 0.57 18.50
C ILE A 285 -27.75 0.74 17.39
N GLN A 286 -27.65 1.94 16.82
CA GLN A 286 -26.48 2.30 16.01
C GLN A 286 -25.28 2.35 16.95
N SER A 287 -24.54 1.25 17.06
CA SER A 287 -23.34 1.20 17.88
C SER A 287 -22.19 1.89 17.17
N GLY A 288 -21.39 2.67 17.92
CA GLY A 288 -20.15 3.29 17.45
C GLY A 288 -19.02 2.28 17.24
N VAL A 289 -19.29 1.10 16.69
CA VAL A 289 -18.27 0.07 16.41
C VAL A 289 -17.12 0.65 15.55
N PRO A 290 -17.37 1.46 14.51
CA PRO A 290 -16.28 2.13 13.79
C PRO A 290 -15.39 2.99 14.71
N ASP A 291 -15.98 3.73 15.64
CA ASP A 291 -15.24 4.58 16.59
C ASP A 291 -14.42 3.74 17.59
N ILE A 292 -14.98 2.61 18.04
CA ILE A 292 -14.28 1.65 18.91
C ILE A 292 -13.09 1.03 18.17
N LEU A 293 -13.26 0.67 16.89
CA LEU A 293 -12.18 0.13 16.06
C LEU A 293 -11.08 1.17 15.83
N GLU A 294 -11.43 2.43 15.64
CA GLU A 294 -10.44 3.50 15.49
C GLU A 294 -9.69 3.78 16.79
N ALA A 295 -10.40 3.78 17.93
CA ALA A 295 -9.77 3.85 19.25
C ALA A 295 -8.82 2.66 19.48
N LEU A 296 -9.19 1.46 19.04
CA LEU A 296 -8.36 0.26 19.14
C LEU A 296 -7.07 0.40 18.32
N ARG A 297 -7.16 0.91 17.09
CA ARG A 297 -5.99 1.22 16.24
C ARG A 297 -5.07 2.25 16.88
N TYR A 298 -5.64 3.32 17.44
CA TYR A 298 -4.85 4.30 18.16
C TYR A 298 -4.12 3.70 19.36
N LEU A 299 -4.77 2.81 20.13
CA LEU A 299 -4.13 2.11 21.23
C LEU A 299 -3.03 1.15 20.76
N HIS A 300 -3.22 0.45 19.64
CA HIS A 300 -2.19 -0.38 19.03
C HIS A 300 -0.94 0.43 18.67
N LYS A 301 -1.12 1.63 18.08
CA LYS A 301 -0.02 2.56 17.81
C LYS A 301 0.76 2.93 19.07
N LEU A 302 0.08 3.25 20.16
CA LEU A 302 0.74 3.56 21.43
C LEU A 302 1.50 2.35 22.01
N LEU A 303 0.91 1.15 21.91
CA LEU A 303 1.56 -0.09 22.35
C LEU A 303 2.83 -0.38 21.53
N PHE A 304 2.77 -0.22 20.21
CA PHE A 304 3.93 -0.39 19.34
C PHE A 304 5.01 0.67 19.59
N LEU A 305 4.61 1.93 19.70
CA LEU A 305 5.52 3.05 19.99
C LEU A 305 6.25 2.86 21.33
N SER A 306 5.58 2.31 22.34
CA SER A 306 6.20 2.07 23.65
C SER A 306 7.39 1.12 23.61
N LEU A 307 7.42 0.21 22.63
CA LEU A 307 8.52 -0.74 22.39
C LEU A 307 9.44 -0.28 21.23
N LEU A 308 9.24 0.94 20.71
CA LEU A 308 9.85 1.43 19.46
C LEU A 308 9.64 0.48 18.27
N PHE A 309 8.59 -0.34 18.33
CA PHE A 309 8.30 -1.34 17.30
C PHE A 309 7.46 -0.69 16.19
N PRO A 310 7.84 -0.80 14.90
CA PRO A 310 7.04 -0.23 13.83
C PRO A 310 5.76 -1.06 13.58
N GLU A 311 4.60 -0.40 13.64
CA GLU A 311 3.28 -1.00 13.38
C GLU A 311 3.24 -1.74 12.04
N THR A 312 3.86 -1.14 11.03
CA THR A 312 3.96 -1.66 9.65
C THR A 312 4.71 -2.97 9.52
N ALA A 313 5.51 -3.38 10.51
CA ALA A 313 6.19 -4.67 10.49
C ALA A 313 5.24 -5.85 10.79
N LEU A 314 4.10 -5.59 11.44
CA LEU A 314 3.09 -6.62 11.75
C LEU A 314 1.77 -6.39 11.00
N GLU A 315 1.45 -5.15 10.62
CA GLU A 315 0.29 -4.88 9.80
C GLU A 315 0.56 -5.20 8.33
N VAL A 316 -0.06 -6.28 7.84
CA VAL A 316 -0.23 -6.50 6.40
C VAL A 316 -1.26 -5.50 5.90
N VAL A 317 -0.84 -4.29 5.55
CA VAL A 317 -1.72 -3.29 4.95
C VAL A 317 -2.10 -3.82 3.56
N GLY A 318 -3.23 -4.53 3.47
CA GLY A 318 -3.66 -5.24 2.27
C GLY A 318 -3.95 -4.39 1.03
N THR A 319 -3.64 -3.09 1.02
CA THR A 319 -3.85 -2.21 -0.14
C THR A 319 -2.89 -1.01 -0.24
N GLY A 320 -1.83 -0.93 0.58
CA GLY A 320 -0.93 0.24 0.58
C GLY A 320 0.50 -0.19 0.31
N THR A 321 1.14 0.40 -0.69
CA THR A 321 2.60 0.44 -0.80
C THR A 321 3.15 1.05 0.49
N GLY A 322 3.46 0.22 1.48
CA GLY A 322 4.21 0.66 2.65
C GLY A 322 5.50 1.28 2.15
N ASP A 323 5.80 2.50 2.58
CA ASP A 323 7.06 3.15 2.25
C ASP A 323 8.19 2.31 2.85
N SER A 324 8.82 1.49 2.00
CA SER A 324 9.88 0.56 2.39
C SER A 324 11.05 1.32 3.02
N ASN A 325 11.27 2.58 2.64
CA ASN A 325 12.29 3.42 3.24
C ASN A 325 11.92 3.86 4.65
N LEU A 326 10.64 4.18 4.89
CA LEU A 326 10.16 4.52 6.24
C LEU A 326 10.31 3.32 7.19
N ASN A 327 9.92 2.13 6.73
CA ASN A 327 10.08 0.90 7.52
C ASN A 327 11.56 0.60 7.79
N LYS A 328 12.45 0.78 6.81
CA LYS A 328 13.90 0.61 6.98
C LYS A 328 14.44 1.57 8.04
N GLY A 329 14.02 2.84 8.03
CA GLY A 329 14.42 3.84 9.03
C GLY A 329 13.95 3.49 10.45
N GLN A 330 12.67 3.13 10.61
CA GLN A 330 12.11 2.77 11.91
C GLN A 330 12.72 1.48 12.48
N MET A 331 12.89 0.46 11.64
CA MET A 331 13.57 -0.78 12.03
C MET A 331 15.05 -0.54 12.39
N GLY A 332 15.70 0.43 11.75
CA GLY A 332 17.06 0.85 12.10
C GLY A 332 17.15 1.35 13.55
N LEU A 333 16.23 2.22 13.97
CA LEU A 333 16.18 2.73 15.35
C LEU A 333 15.92 1.62 16.38
N LEU A 334 14.93 0.75 16.10
CA LEU A 334 14.65 -0.41 16.95
C LEU A 334 15.90 -1.29 17.08
N ARG A 335 16.55 -1.61 15.95
CA ARG A 335 17.74 -2.47 15.93
C ARG A 335 18.89 -1.86 16.73
N SER A 336 19.16 -0.57 16.59
CA SER A 336 20.19 0.10 17.41
C SER A 336 19.93 -0.02 18.91
N SER A 337 18.66 0.09 19.34
CA SER A 337 18.28 -0.10 20.74
C SER A 337 18.50 -1.55 21.20
N LEU A 338 18.14 -2.52 20.36
CA LEU A 338 18.29 -3.95 20.66
C LEU A 338 19.76 -4.40 20.67
N ASP A 339 20.57 -3.86 19.76
CA ASP A 339 22.01 -4.14 19.68
C ASP A 339 22.70 -3.65 20.95
N SER A 340 22.36 -2.45 21.44
CA SER A 340 22.89 -1.91 22.71
C SER A 340 22.57 -2.82 23.91
N LEU A 341 21.33 -3.32 23.99
CA LEU A 341 20.95 -4.27 25.04
C LEU A 341 21.70 -5.62 24.90
N MET A 342 21.85 -6.10 23.67
CA MET A 342 22.56 -7.35 23.41
C MET A 342 24.04 -7.24 23.80
N ASP A 343 24.67 -6.10 23.52
CA ASP A 343 26.06 -5.83 23.89
C ASP A 343 26.24 -5.82 25.42
N GLN A 344 25.30 -5.24 26.17
CA GLN A 344 25.31 -5.31 27.64
C GLN A 344 25.23 -6.76 28.13
N ILE A 345 24.34 -7.58 27.54
CA ILE A 345 24.22 -9.00 27.90
C ILE A 345 25.51 -9.75 27.55
N LYS A 346 26.11 -9.51 26.37
CA LYS A 346 27.37 -10.12 25.96
C LYS A 346 28.50 -9.80 26.94
N GLU A 347 28.61 -8.55 27.38
CA GLU A 347 29.60 -8.11 28.35
C GLU A 347 29.40 -8.79 29.72
N LYS A 348 28.15 -8.85 30.22
CA LYS A 348 27.85 -9.56 31.48
C LYS A 348 28.13 -11.05 31.39
N LEU A 349 27.81 -11.71 30.28
CA LEU A 349 28.14 -13.12 30.06
C LEU A 349 29.65 -13.33 29.98
N LEU A 350 30.38 -12.42 29.35
CA LEU A 350 31.83 -12.49 29.25
C LEU A 350 32.48 -12.37 30.63
N GLU A 351 32.09 -11.37 31.43
CA GLU A 351 32.68 -11.14 32.75
C GLU A 351 32.24 -12.18 33.79
N GLN A 352 30.96 -12.56 33.82
CA GLN A 352 30.41 -13.39 34.89
C GLN A 352 30.44 -14.89 34.59
N VAL A 353 30.51 -15.28 33.30
CA VAL A 353 30.48 -16.70 32.89
C VAL A 353 31.78 -17.11 32.20
N VAL A 354 32.20 -16.39 31.16
CA VAL A 354 33.38 -16.79 30.35
C VAL A 354 34.67 -16.64 31.15
N ARG A 355 34.89 -15.48 31.77
CA ARG A 355 36.12 -15.18 32.51
C ARG A 355 36.42 -16.21 33.61
N PRO A 356 35.48 -16.62 34.49
CA PRO A 356 35.74 -17.70 35.46
C PRO A 356 36.12 -19.04 34.83
N VAL A 357 35.42 -19.45 33.76
CA VAL A 357 35.69 -20.74 33.06
C VAL A 357 37.07 -20.75 32.42
N VAL A 358 37.48 -19.62 31.83
CA VAL A 358 38.81 -19.46 31.23
C VAL A 358 39.87 -19.39 32.31
N PHE A 359 39.65 -18.58 33.36
CA PHE A 359 40.60 -18.42 34.47
C PHE A 359 40.89 -19.74 35.19
N TRP A 360 39.87 -20.55 35.48
CA TRP A 360 40.08 -21.84 36.16
C TRP A 360 40.84 -22.86 35.32
N LYS A 361 40.72 -22.79 33.98
CA LYS A 361 41.35 -23.74 33.06
C LYS A 361 42.75 -23.29 32.60
N PHE A 362 42.92 -22.02 32.32
CA PHE A 362 44.09 -21.45 31.65
C PHE A 362 44.84 -20.40 32.49
N GLY A 363 44.29 -19.97 33.64
CA GLY A 363 44.84 -18.89 34.45
C GLY A 363 44.45 -17.50 33.95
N GLU A 364 45.05 -16.45 34.52
CA GLU A 364 44.82 -15.07 34.09
C GLU A 364 45.19 -14.89 32.60
N GLN A 365 44.33 -14.20 31.86
CA GLN A 365 44.52 -13.88 30.44
C GLN A 365 44.46 -12.37 30.23
N ASP A 366 45.20 -11.87 29.25
CA ASP A 366 45.12 -10.47 28.82
C ASP A 366 43.87 -10.19 27.96
N ASN A 367 43.32 -11.24 27.34
CA ASN A 367 42.13 -11.18 26.49
C ASN A 367 41.17 -12.31 26.91
N TRP A 368 39.89 -11.98 27.03
CA TRP A 368 38.82 -12.91 27.43
C TRP A 368 37.87 -13.25 26.27
N GLY A 369 38.22 -12.85 25.05
CA GLY A 369 37.46 -13.09 23.83
C GLY A 369 36.34 -12.07 23.63
N ALA A 370 35.44 -12.37 22.69
CA ALA A 370 34.24 -11.58 22.44
C ALA A 370 33.17 -12.43 21.74
N PHE A 371 31.91 -12.03 21.88
CA PHE A 371 30.82 -12.52 21.03
C PHE A 371 30.79 -11.68 19.76
N THR A 372 31.30 -12.21 18.66
CA THR A 372 31.34 -11.49 17.39
C THR A 372 29.96 -11.40 16.78
N ALA A 373 29.67 -10.31 16.07
CA ALA A 373 28.45 -10.21 15.30
C ALA A 373 28.38 -11.40 14.31
N PRO A 374 27.20 -12.01 14.12
CA PRO A 374 27.04 -13.07 13.15
C PRO A 374 27.38 -12.56 11.75
N GLU A 375 27.77 -13.48 10.87
CA GLU A 375 28.04 -13.13 9.49
C GLU A 375 26.82 -12.39 8.88
N PRO A 376 27.06 -11.30 8.13
CA PRO A 376 25.99 -10.59 7.46
C PRO A 376 25.23 -11.54 6.52
N THR A 377 23.91 -11.40 6.46
CA THR A 377 23.08 -12.17 5.51
C THR A 377 23.50 -11.85 4.06
N PRO A 378 23.19 -12.71 3.08
CA PRO A 378 23.50 -12.44 1.67
C PRO A 378 23.00 -11.08 1.19
N GLU A 379 21.84 -10.62 1.68
CA GLU A 379 21.29 -9.30 1.37
C GLU A 379 22.17 -8.17 1.95
N ASN A 380 22.60 -8.30 3.20
CA ASN A 380 23.51 -7.34 3.81
C ASN A 380 24.89 -7.35 3.14
N LYS A 381 25.40 -8.54 2.76
CA LYS A 381 26.64 -8.67 1.98
C LYS A 381 26.52 -7.91 0.65
N LEU A 382 25.37 -8.01 -0.03
CA LEU A 382 25.10 -7.29 -1.26
C LEU A 382 24.96 -5.77 -1.05
N GLU A 383 24.30 -5.31 0.01
CA GLU A 383 24.22 -3.88 0.35
C GLU A 383 25.63 -3.31 0.64
N LEU A 384 26.45 -4.03 1.40
CA LEU A 384 27.82 -3.62 1.71
C LEU A 384 28.70 -3.63 0.45
N PHE A 385 28.56 -4.65 -0.40
CA PHE A 385 29.25 -4.73 -1.68
C PHE A 385 28.89 -3.54 -2.59
N ASN A 386 27.60 -3.21 -2.71
CA ASN A 386 27.15 -2.06 -3.49
C ASN A 386 27.67 -0.74 -2.91
N ALA A 387 27.78 -0.61 -1.59
CA ALA A 387 28.37 0.56 -0.96
C ALA A 387 29.87 0.69 -1.31
N ILE A 388 30.62 -0.41 -1.29
CA ILE A 388 32.03 -0.44 -1.70
C ILE A 388 32.19 -0.11 -3.19
N VAL A 389 31.37 -0.69 -4.07
CA VAL A 389 31.37 -0.39 -5.52
C VAL A 389 31.04 1.09 -5.77
N SER A 390 30.08 1.65 -5.03
CA SER A 390 29.75 3.06 -5.10
C SER A 390 30.91 3.93 -4.64
N ALA A 391 31.63 3.52 -3.59
CA ALA A 391 32.81 4.22 -3.10
C ALA A 391 33.97 4.23 -4.11
N PHE A 392 34.22 3.11 -4.81
CA PHE A 392 35.15 3.07 -5.96
C PHE A 392 34.71 4.03 -7.07
N THR A 393 33.41 4.00 -7.44
CA THR A 393 32.86 4.86 -8.52
C THR A 393 32.95 6.35 -8.18
N GLN A 394 32.80 6.70 -6.91
CA GLN A 394 32.91 8.08 -6.41
C GLN A 394 34.37 8.51 -6.17
N GLY A 395 35.35 7.62 -6.35
CA GLY A 395 36.77 7.90 -6.15
C GLY A 395 37.21 8.00 -4.68
N PHE A 396 36.42 7.45 -3.74
CA PHE A 396 36.85 7.36 -2.33
C PHE A 396 37.93 6.30 -2.13
N PHE A 397 37.91 5.24 -2.95
CA PHE A 397 38.97 4.24 -3.03
C PHE A 397 39.58 4.26 -4.43
N ALA A 398 40.90 4.16 -4.51
CA ALA A 398 41.57 3.96 -5.79
C ALA A 398 41.28 2.55 -6.30
N PHE A 399 41.13 2.35 -7.62
CA PHE A 399 40.76 1.05 -8.17
C PHE A 399 41.77 -0.06 -7.86
N ASP A 400 42.99 0.27 -7.46
CA ASP A 400 44.08 -0.61 -7.05
C ASP A 400 44.19 -0.81 -5.53
N ASP A 401 43.28 -0.25 -4.73
CA ASP A 401 43.23 -0.46 -3.28
C ASP A 401 42.92 -1.94 -2.97
N LEU A 402 43.97 -2.69 -2.62
CA LEU A 402 43.92 -4.13 -2.40
C LEU A 402 43.03 -4.50 -1.20
N GLU A 403 42.97 -3.65 -0.18
CA GLU A 403 42.18 -3.90 1.03
C GLU A 403 40.69 -3.76 0.71
N ALA A 404 40.30 -2.68 0.02
CA ALA A 404 38.93 -2.48 -0.45
C ALA A 404 38.50 -3.56 -1.47
N GLN A 405 39.40 -3.97 -2.39
CA GLN A 405 39.14 -5.07 -3.32
C GLN A 405 38.94 -6.40 -2.60
N ASN A 406 39.80 -6.72 -1.62
CA ASN A 406 39.72 -7.98 -0.89
C ASN A 406 38.49 -8.03 0.03
N LEU A 407 38.09 -6.90 0.61
CA LEU A 407 36.82 -6.80 1.32
C LEU A 407 35.62 -7.05 0.40
N ALA A 408 35.60 -6.44 -0.80
CA ALA A 408 34.55 -6.70 -1.79
C ALA A 408 34.51 -8.16 -2.26
N ARG A 409 35.67 -8.80 -2.39
CA ARG A 409 35.81 -10.21 -2.76
C ARG A 409 35.32 -11.14 -1.65
N ASP A 410 35.66 -10.86 -0.41
CA ASP A 410 35.20 -11.61 0.76
C ASP A 410 33.68 -11.59 0.89
N LEU A 411 33.04 -10.42 0.68
CA LEU A 411 31.58 -10.31 0.66
C LEU A 411 30.92 -11.16 -0.43
N LEU A 412 31.62 -11.42 -1.54
CA LEU A 412 31.18 -12.29 -2.63
C LEU A 412 31.61 -13.76 -2.45
N GLY A 413 32.32 -14.09 -1.37
CA GLY A 413 32.89 -15.44 -1.15
C GLY A 413 34.03 -15.80 -2.11
N LEU A 414 34.75 -14.80 -2.62
CA LEU A 414 35.90 -14.99 -3.51
C LEU A 414 37.20 -14.92 -2.70
N SER A 415 38.18 -15.75 -3.06
CA SER A 415 39.50 -15.73 -2.41
C SER A 415 40.18 -14.36 -2.53
N PRO A 416 40.85 -13.85 -1.48
CA PRO A 416 41.57 -12.57 -1.55
C PRO A 416 42.67 -12.61 -2.62
N LYS A 417 42.93 -11.47 -3.25
CA LYS A 417 44.08 -11.25 -4.13
C LYS A 417 45.32 -11.01 -3.28
N GLU A 418 46.45 -11.54 -3.73
CA GLU A 418 47.76 -11.19 -3.18
C GLU A 418 48.33 -9.95 -3.89
N GLU A 419 49.26 -9.25 -3.24
CA GLU A 419 49.94 -8.07 -3.80
C GLU A 419 50.63 -8.38 -5.14
N LYS A 420 51.09 -9.63 -5.31
CA LYS A 420 51.71 -10.16 -6.54
C LYS A 420 50.74 -10.27 -7.71
N ASP A 421 49.44 -10.34 -7.44
CA ASP A 421 48.41 -10.39 -8.48
C ASP A 421 48.15 -9.01 -9.10
N LEU A 422 48.53 -7.92 -8.40
CA LEU A 422 48.46 -6.56 -8.92
C LEU A 422 49.62 -6.27 -9.88
N GLU A 423 50.82 -6.79 -9.62
CA GLU A 423 52.00 -6.58 -10.48
C GLU A 423 51.84 -7.18 -11.89
N LYS A 424 51.01 -8.22 -12.04
CA LYS A 424 50.76 -8.86 -13.35
C LYS A 424 49.71 -8.15 -14.21
N ALA A 425 49.00 -7.17 -13.66
CA ALA A 425 47.89 -6.50 -14.33
C ALA A 425 48.27 -5.17 -15.00
N GLN A 426 49.55 -4.76 -14.94
CA GLN A 426 50.00 -3.63 -15.77
C GLN A 426 49.90 -4.05 -17.25
N PRO A 427 49.17 -3.29 -18.09
CA PRO A 427 49.00 -3.63 -19.50
C PRO A 427 50.35 -3.57 -20.20
N GLU A 428 50.78 -4.72 -20.72
CA GLU A 428 51.81 -4.80 -21.76
C GLU A 428 51.34 -3.90 -22.92
N GLU A 429 52.16 -2.92 -23.31
CA GLU A 429 51.85 -1.95 -24.37
C GLU A 429 51.32 -2.67 -25.62
N ALA A 430 50.09 -2.33 -26.04
CA ALA A 430 49.46 -2.96 -27.18
C ALA A 430 50.29 -2.71 -28.46
N PRO A 431 50.56 -3.74 -29.29
CA PRO A 431 51.22 -3.54 -30.57
C PRO A 431 50.29 -2.78 -31.55
N PRO A 432 50.85 -2.03 -32.51
CA PRO A 432 50.09 -1.17 -33.41
C PRO A 432 49.12 -1.96 -34.30
N GLU A 433 47.91 -1.40 -34.51
CA GLU A 433 46.85 -1.94 -35.37
C GLU A 433 47.34 -2.18 -36.81
N GLU A 434 47.15 -3.41 -37.31
CA GLU A 434 47.27 -3.74 -38.73
C GLU A 434 45.98 -3.36 -39.48
N GLU A 435 46.12 -2.77 -40.67
CA GLU A 435 45.01 -2.42 -41.55
C GLU A 435 44.27 -3.68 -42.04
N PRO A 436 42.93 -3.61 -42.20
CA PRO A 436 42.13 -4.76 -42.62
C PRO A 436 42.53 -5.24 -44.01
N THR A 437 42.54 -6.55 -44.17
CA THR A 437 42.99 -7.19 -45.40
C THR A 437 41.95 -7.03 -46.52
N PRO A 438 42.35 -7.06 -47.81
CA PRO A 438 41.42 -6.95 -48.94
C PRO A 438 40.30 -8.00 -48.94
N GLU A 439 40.51 -9.16 -48.29
CA GLU A 439 39.47 -10.18 -48.12
C GLU A 439 38.34 -9.71 -47.17
N GLU A 440 38.68 -9.00 -46.10
CA GLU A 440 37.71 -8.48 -45.12
C GLU A 440 36.86 -7.35 -45.71
N GLU A 441 37.44 -6.51 -46.59
CA GLU A 441 36.66 -5.54 -47.37
C GLU A 441 35.70 -6.21 -48.36
N THR A 442 36.11 -7.36 -48.92
CA THR A 442 35.29 -8.10 -49.88
C THR A 442 34.13 -8.82 -49.19
N GLU A 443 34.33 -9.37 -47.99
CA GLU A 443 33.26 -9.94 -47.17
C GLU A 443 32.26 -8.88 -46.67
N MET A 444 32.77 -7.72 -46.26
CA MET A 444 31.92 -6.59 -45.86
C MET A 444 31.10 -6.02 -47.02
N ALA A 445 31.64 -6.02 -48.24
CA ALA A 445 30.92 -5.65 -49.46
C ALA A 445 29.84 -6.68 -49.82
N ALA A 446 30.13 -7.98 -49.67
CA ALA A 446 29.16 -9.06 -49.90
C ALA A 446 28.01 -9.04 -48.88
N LEU A 447 28.30 -8.70 -47.62
CA LEU A 447 27.30 -8.55 -46.57
C LEU A 447 26.34 -7.39 -46.86
N ARG A 448 26.89 -6.26 -47.34
CA ARG A 448 26.09 -5.08 -47.74
C ARG A 448 25.18 -5.38 -48.94
N ALA A 449 25.66 -6.14 -49.92
CA ALA A 449 24.86 -6.55 -51.07
C ALA A 449 23.74 -7.56 -50.71
N GLY A 450 23.97 -8.44 -49.73
CA GLY A 450 22.97 -9.37 -49.21
C GLY A 450 21.80 -8.69 -48.51
N ILE A 451 22.08 -7.58 -47.80
CA ILE A 451 21.06 -6.80 -47.07
C ILE A 451 20.16 -6.01 -48.04
N GLU A 452 20.71 -5.45 -49.13
CA GLU A 452 19.90 -4.74 -50.15
C GLU A 452 18.99 -5.69 -50.96
N TYR A 453 19.41 -6.92 -51.22
CA TYR A 453 18.59 -7.93 -51.90
C TYR A 453 17.40 -8.40 -51.04
N TRP A 454 17.59 -8.51 -49.71
CA TRP A 454 16.53 -8.94 -48.80
C TRP A 454 15.43 -7.88 -48.63
N LEU A 455 15.79 -6.59 -48.68
CA LEU A 455 14.86 -5.47 -48.53
C LEU A 455 13.97 -5.23 -49.77
N THR A 456 14.33 -5.77 -50.94
CA THR A 456 13.60 -5.53 -52.20
C THR A 456 12.70 -6.69 -52.64
N ALA A 457 12.79 -7.87 -52.00
CA ALA A 457 12.15 -9.10 -52.48
C ALA A 457 10.82 -9.51 -51.78
N THR A 458 10.26 -8.72 -50.87
CA THR A 458 9.02 -9.07 -50.16
C THR A 458 7.79 -8.32 -50.68
N LYS A 459 7.25 -8.78 -51.83
CA LYS A 459 5.80 -8.66 -52.10
C LYS A 459 5.11 -9.94 -51.63
N PRO A 460 4.00 -9.88 -50.88
CA PRO A 460 3.34 -11.09 -50.40
C PRO A 460 2.66 -11.82 -51.57
N GLN A 461 3.22 -12.98 -51.94
CA GLN A 461 2.51 -14.01 -52.71
C GLN A 461 1.63 -14.81 -51.73
N THR A 462 0.34 -14.89 -52.07
CA THR A 462 -0.65 -15.75 -51.43
C THR A 462 -0.26 -17.22 -51.55
N PHE A 463 0.05 -17.87 -50.44
CA PHE A 463 0.15 -19.33 -50.35
C PHE A 463 -1.24 -19.93 -50.16
N ALA A 464 -1.61 -20.83 -51.07
CA ALA A 464 -2.74 -21.72 -50.91
C ALA A 464 -2.30 -22.95 -50.11
N THR A 465 -2.89 -23.16 -48.94
CA THR A 465 -2.83 -24.45 -48.23
C THR A 465 -4.24 -25.02 -48.17
N GLY A 466 -4.45 -26.09 -48.92
CA GLY A 466 -5.61 -26.96 -48.78
C GLY A 466 -5.37 -27.91 -47.60
N THR A 467 -6.23 -27.83 -46.61
CA THR A 467 -6.57 -28.94 -45.70
C THR A 467 -8.07 -28.90 -45.48
N SER A 468 -8.71 -30.00 -45.86
CA SER A 468 -10.15 -30.23 -45.78
C SER A 468 -10.57 -30.53 -44.34
N ASP A 469 -11.33 -29.62 -43.73
CA ASP A 469 -12.18 -29.90 -42.57
C ASP A 469 -13.59 -29.33 -42.81
N PRO A 470 -14.67 -30.06 -42.46
CA PRO A 470 -16.03 -29.66 -42.79
C PRO A 470 -16.58 -28.75 -41.70
N VAL A 471 -16.26 -27.46 -41.74
CA VAL A 471 -16.92 -26.44 -40.91
C VAL A 471 -17.85 -25.60 -41.78
N ALA A 472 -19.14 -25.90 -41.64
CA ALA A 472 -20.33 -25.21 -42.11
C ALA A 472 -20.15 -23.81 -42.76
N ASN A 473 -20.59 -23.71 -44.03
CA ASN A 473 -20.99 -22.51 -44.76
C ASN A 473 -21.30 -21.28 -43.87
N LEU A 474 -20.34 -20.37 -43.72
CA LEU A 474 -20.63 -19.01 -43.25
C LEU A 474 -21.27 -18.22 -44.40
N PRO A 475 -22.28 -17.37 -44.15
CA PRO A 475 -22.90 -16.58 -45.19
C PRO A 475 -21.89 -15.58 -45.76
N ALA A 476 -21.86 -15.45 -47.09
CA ALA A 476 -20.94 -14.60 -47.85
C ALA A 476 -21.07 -13.07 -47.61
N VAL A 477 -21.69 -12.63 -46.51
CA VAL A 477 -21.94 -11.21 -46.21
C VAL A 477 -21.54 -10.89 -44.77
N SER A 478 -20.64 -9.92 -44.59
CA SER A 478 -20.14 -9.49 -43.27
C SER A 478 -21.11 -8.53 -42.57
N VAL A 479 -20.96 -8.34 -41.24
CA VAL A 479 -21.75 -7.34 -40.50
C VAL A 479 -21.50 -5.94 -41.05
N ALA A 480 -20.25 -5.60 -41.36
CA ALA A 480 -19.87 -4.31 -41.93
C ALA A 480 -20.57 -4.03 -43.25
N GLU A 481 -20.68 -5.02 -44.15
CA GLU A 481 -21.40 -4.88 -45.43
C GLU A 481 -22.90 -4.61 -45.23
N LEU A 482 -23.53 -5.25 -44.24
CA LEU A 482 -24.94 -5.01 -43.92
C LEU A 482 -25.16 -3.63 -43.29
N LEU A 483 -24.24 -3.17 -42.45
CA LEU A 483 -24.28 -1.82 -41.88
C LEU A 483 -24.09 -0.76 -42.97
N LEU A 484 -23.15 -0.99 -43.89
CA LEU A 484 -22.91 -0.13 -45.04
C LEU A 484 -24.15 -0.05 -45.95
N GLU A 485 -24.83 -1.18 -46.20
CA GLU A 485 -26.09 -1.21 -46.95
C GLU A 485 -27.17 -0.36 -46.28
N ILE A 486 -27.30 -0.43 -44.94
CA ILE A 486 -28.26 0.37 -44.18
C ILE A 486 -27.94 1.87 -44.27
N LEU A 487 -26.66 2.23 -44.14
CA LEU A 487 -26.21 3.62 -44.17
C LEU A 487 -26.34 4.23 -45.56
N GLN A 488 -25.94 3.53 -46.63
CA GLN A 488 -26.03 4.00 -48.02
C GLN A 488 -27.48 4.25 -48.50
N GLU A 489 -28.49 3.64 -47.86
CA GLU A 489 -29.90 3.94 -48.13
C GLU A 489 -30.42 5.19 -47.37
N SER A 490 -29.72 5.61 -46.32
CA SER A 490 -30.04 6.82 -45.52
C SER A 490 -29.18 8.03 -45.87
N TYR A 491 -27.95 7.79 -46.31
CA TYR A 491 -26.93 8.77 -46.67
C TYR A 491 -26.77 8.78 -48.20
N SER A 492 -26.87 9.95 -48.83
CA SER A 492 -26.96 10.04 -50.30
C SER A 492 -25.62 9.98 -51.03
N ASP A 493 -24.53 10.27 -50.33
CA ASP A 493 -23.18 10.25 -50.88
C ASP A 493 -22.59 8.83 -50.66
N PRO A 494 -21.70 8.34 -51.54
CA PRO A 494 -21.13 7.01 -51.39
C PRO A 494 -20.26 6.93 -50.13
N ILE A 495 -20.52 5.93 -49.30
CA ILE A 495 -19.66 5.62 -48.15
C ILE A 495 -18.65 4.57 -48.63
N GLU A 496 -17.37 4.92 -48.63
CA GLU A 496 -16.29 4.05 -49.09
C GLU A 496 -15.98 2.95 -48.07
N THR A 497 -15.81 3.32 -46.80
CA THR A 497 -15.46 2.41 -45.72
C THR A 497 -16.18 2.78 -44.41
N LEU A 498 -16.42 1.76 -43.58
CA LEU A 498 -16.73 1.95 -42.16
C LEU A 498 -15.40 1.99 -41.41
N ASP A 499 -15.13 3.08 -40.69
CA ASP A 499 -13.88 3.24 -39.95
C ASP A 499 -13.91 2.44 -38.66
N SER A 500 -15.07 2.38 -38.00
CA SER A 500 -15.29 1.54 -36.81
C SER A 500 -16.78 1.27 -36.59
N TRP A 501 -17.10 0.18 -35.89
CA TRP A 501 -18.46 -0.08 -35.40
C TRP A 501 -18.43 -0.98 -34.16
N LYS A 502 -19.47 -0.87 -33.33
CA LYS A 502 -19.71 -1.70 -32.15
C LYS A 502 -21.21 -1.93 -31.95
N LEU A 503 -21.57 -3.01 -31.28
CA LEU A 503 -22.96 -3.34 -30.92
C LEU A 503 -23.22 -3.00 -29.43
N GLU A 504 -24.11 -2.06 -29.18
CA GLU A 504 -24.58 -1.68 -27.84
C GLU A 504 -26.05 -2.08 -27.67
N GLY A 505 -26.28 -3.22 -27.01
CA GLY A 505 -27.61 -3.83 -26.92
C GLY A 505 -28.11 -4.25 -28.30
N ASP A 506 -29.13 -3.55 -28.80
CA ASP A 506 -29.71 -3.74 -30.13
C ASP A 506 -29.41 -2.58 -31.09
N THR A 507 -28.45 -1.71 -30.74
CA THR A 507 -28.05 -0.55 -31.53
C THR A 507 -26.60 -0.68 -31.99
N PHE A 508 -26.35 -0.53 -33.28
CA PHE A 508 -24.99 -0.40 -33.79
C PHE A 508 -24.55 1.06 -33.74
N ALA A 509 -23.38 1.33 -33.17
CA ALA A 509 -22.78 2.65 -33.18
C ALA A 509 -21.39 2.58 -33.80
N GLY A 510 -20.99 3.59 -34.57
CA GLY A 510 -19.70 3.54 -35.24
C GLY A 510 -19.35 4.84 -35.94
N GLU A 511 -18.29 4.80 -36.73
CA GLU A 511 -17.80 5.93 -37.51
C GLU A 511 -17.58 5.53 -38.96
N PHE A 512 -17.84 6.46 -39.87
CA PHE A 512 -17.53 6.30 -41.29
C PHE A 512 -17.02 7.62 -41.86
N SER A 513 -16.18 7.48 -42.89
CA SER A 513 -15.60 8.58 -43.62
C SER A 513 -16.18 8.66 -45.04
N ASP A 514 -16.42 9.89 -45.49
CA ASP A 514 -16.86 10.22 -46.84
C ASP A 514 -15.83 11.18 -47.44
N GLN A 515 -15.08 10.68 -48.43
CA GLN A 515 -14.01 11.42 -49.08
C GLN A 515 -14.60 12.36 -50.15
N ILE A 516 -14.58 13.67 -49.88
CA ILE A 516 -15.05 14.68 -50.85
C ILE A 516 -13.98 14.94 -51.91
N SER A 517 -12.71 14.98 -51.50
CA SER A 517 -11.53 15.20 -52.36
C SER A 517 -10.27 14.59 -51.72
N LEU A 518 -9.13 14.65 -52.42
CA LEU A 518 -7.85 14.12 -51.91
C LEU A 518 -7.42 14.72 -50.56
N SER A 519 -7.84 15.95 -50.24
CA SER A 519 -7.47 16.65 -49.00
C SER A 519 -8.64 16.85 -48.03
N GLN A 520 -9.87 16.44 -48.38
CA GLN A 520 -11.07 16.74 -47.60
C GLN A 520 -11.89 15.48 -47.33
N VAL A 521 -12.05 15.16 -46.04
CA VAL A 521 -12.80 14.00 -45.55
C VAL A 521 -13.85 14.44 -44.54
N LYS A 522 -15.10 14.01 -44.74
CA LYS A 522 -16.17 14.18 -43.76
C LYS A 522 -16.20 12.97 -42.85
N ARG A 523 -16.10 13.19 -41.54
CA ARG A 523 -16.18 12.10 -40.55
C ARG A 523 -17.54 12.14 -39.87
N TYR A 524 -18.21 11.00 -39.82
CA TYR A 524 -19.52 10.87 -39.22
C TYR A 524 -19.52 9.81 -38.13
N ARG A 525 -20.21 10.09 -37.03
CA ARG A 525 -20.65 9.07 -36.08
C ARG A 525 -22.07 8.66 -36.45
N PHE A 526 -22.33 7.36 -36.53
CA PHE A 526 -23.66 6.80 -36.78
C PHE A 526 -24.19 5.97 -35.61
N GLU A 527 -25.52 5.88 -35.51
CA GLU A 527 -26.27 4.99 -34.63
C GLU A 527 -27.42 4.34 -35.43
N ILE A 528 -27.43 3.02 -35.54
CA ILE A 528 -28.50 2.25 -36.20
C ILE A 528 -29.22 1.45 -35.11
N SER A 529 -30.44 1.87 -34.80
CA SER A 529 -31.35 1.19 -33.86
C SER A 529 -32.49 0.50 -34.62
N PRO A 530 -33.30 -0.35 -33.99
CA PRO A 530 -34.46 -0.98 -34.64
C PRO A 530 -35.50 0.01 -35.20
N THR A 531 -35.48 1.27 -34.76
CA THR A 531 -36.48 2.28 -35.11
C THR A 531 -35.95 3.36 -36.05
N ALA A 532 -34.64 3.60 -36.08
CA ALA A 532 -34.07 4.70 -36.83
C ALA A 532 -32.57 4.52 -37.10
N VAL A 533 -32.13 5.10 -38.22
CA VAL A 533 -30.73 5.39 -38.53
C VAL A 533 -30.46 6.85 -38.18
N GLN A 534 -29.42 7.09 -37.39
CA GLN A 534 -28.94 8.41 -37.03
C GLN A 534 -27.48 8.59 -37.40
N PHE A 535 -27.10 9.80 -37.81
CA PHE A 535 -25.69 10.14 -37.97
C PHE A 535 -25.47 11.64 -37.78
N ARG A 536 -24.27 11.99 -37.28
CA ARG A 536 -23.84 13.35 -36.99
C ARG A 536 -22.37 13.54 -37.39
N ALA A 537 -22.05 14.70 -37.95
CA ALA A 537 -20.67 15.04 -38.29
C ALA A 537 -19.81 15.22 -37.02
N LEU A 538 -18.60 14.68 -37.06
CA LEU A 538 -17.57 14.81 -36.01
C LEU A 538 -16.68 16.03 -36.23
N ASN A 539 -16.51 16.47 -37.48
CA ASN A 539 -15.73 17.65 -37.85
C ASN A 539 -16.62 18.77 -38.45
N PRO A 540 -17.63 19.29 -37.72
CA PRO A 540 -18.61 20.21 -38.29
C PRO A 540 -18.01 21.57 -38.71
N ASP A 541 -16.92 22.00 -38.09
CA ASP A 541 -16.29 23.29 -38.37
C ASP A 541 -15.44 23.21 -39.66
N GLU A 542 -14.67 22.13 -39.85
CA GLU A 542 -13.99 21.82 -41.13
C GLU A 542 -15.00 21.70 -42.28
N ILE A 543 -16.16 21.09 -42.01
CA ILE A 543 -17.25 20.98 -42.99
C ILE A 543 -17.84 22.35 -43.35
N ALA A 544 -17.89 23.28 -42.41
CA ALA A 544 -18.39 24.64 -42.65
C ALA A 544 -17.42 25.49 -43.47
N GLU A 545 -16.12 25.16 -43.43
CA GLU A 545 -15.05 25.85 -44.17
C GLU A 545 -14.93 25.41 -45.64
N PHE A 546 -15.67 24.38 -46.09
CA PHE A 546 -15.74 23.96 -47.51
C PHE A 546 -16.45 24.97 -48.44
N GLY A 547 -16.29 26.27 -48.19
CA GLY A 547 -17.01 27.39 -48.77
C GLY A 547 -17.00 27.47 -50.29
N ILE A 548 -18.20 27.34 -50.86
CA ILE A 548 -18.81 28.06 -51.99
C ILE A 548 -18.14 28.01 -53.39
N GLU A 549 -16.83 27.87 -53.57
CA GLU A 549 -16.19 28.03 -54.89
C GLU A 549 -16.40 26.88 -55.87
N PHE A 550 -16.78 25.68 -55.42
CA PHE A 550 -16.97 24.52 -56.31
C PHE A 550 -18.41 24.29 -56.82
N ALA A 551 -19.32 25.25 -56.62
CA ALA A 551 -20.72 25.10 -57.03
C ALA A 551 -21.05 25.81 -58.36
N ALA A 552 -20.25 25.58 -59.41
CA ALA A 552 -20.59 26.01 -60.76
C ALA A 552 -21.53 25.02 -61.46
N LYS A 553 -22.81 25.43 -61.58
CA LYS A 553 -23.80 25.09 -62.62
C LYS A 553 -23.79 23.65 -63.20
N ALA A 554 -24.59 22.77 -62.62
CA ALA A 554 -25.28 21.72 -63.39
C ALA A 554 -26.76 21.68 -62.98
N LYS A 555 -27.64 22.20 -63.85
CA LYS A 555 -29.09 22.02 -63.71
C LYS A 555 -29.43 20.60 -64.16
N GLY A 556 -30.01 19.78 -63.27
CA GLY A 556 -30.81 18.63 -63.71
C GLY A 556 -30.54 17.23 -63.13
N LYS A 557 -29.67 17.06 -62.12
CA LYS A 557 -29.62 15.80 -61.33
C LYS A 557 -29.37 16.12 -59.85
N LYS A 558 -29.96 15.32 -58.94
CA LYS A 558 -29.78 15.44 -57.48
C LYS A 558 -28.29 15.62 -57.18
N LYS A 559 -27.90 16.76 -56.62
CA LYS A 559 -26.49 17.09 -56.34
C LYS A 559 -25.94 16.03 -55.38
N ARG A 560 -24.99 15.22 -55.85
CA ARG A 560 -24.06 14.49 -54.98
C ARG A 560 -23.15 15.55 -54.33
N ASN A 561 -22.84 15.38 -53.06
CA ASN A 561 -22.04 16.28 -52.22
C ASN A 561 -22.77 17.57 -51.79
N CYS A 562 -23.39 17.53 -50.61
CA CYS A 562 -23.91 18.73 -49.97
C CYS A 562 -22.76 19.63 -49.46
N PRO A 563 -22.62 20.89 -49.95
CA PRO A 563 -21.55 21.79 -49.53
C PRO A 563 -21.91 22.63 -48.28
N LYS A 564 -23.17 22.59 -47.83
CA LYS A 564 -23.67 23.40 -46.70
C LYS A 564 -23.91 22.60 -45.41
N GLY A 565 -23.59 21.30 -45.41
CA GLY A 565 -23.75 20.44 -44.23
C GLY A 565 -23.95 18.96 -44.57
N THR A 566 -24.72 18.26 -43.74
CA THR A 566 -24.90 16.80 -43.80
C THR A 566 -26.10 16.45 -44.69
N PRO A 567 -25.95 15.56 -45.69
CA PRO A 567 -27.07 15.09 -46.48
C PRO A 567 -27.97 14.14 -45.68
N CYS A 568 -29.26 14.43 -45.62
CA CYS A 568 -30.26 13.67 -44.86
C CYS A 568 -31.57 13.58 -45.66
N GLY A 569 -31.93 12.39 -46.13
CA GLY A 569 -33.23 12.16 -46.79
C GLY A 569 -33.50 13.02 -48.04
N GLY A 570 -32.45 13.39 -48.78
CA GLY A 570 -32.56 14.25 -49.98
C GLY A 570 -32.53 15.76 -49.69
N SER A 571 -32.32 16.16 -48.43
CA SER A 571 -32.14 17.54 -48.00
C SER A 571 -30.79 17.74 -47.28
N CYS A 572 -30.24 18.95 -47.34
CA CYS A 572 -29.03 19.33 -46.60
C CYS A 572 -29.42 19.87 -45.22
N ILE A 573 -29.00 19.22 -44.14
CA ILE A 573 -29.11 19.77 -42.78
C ILE A 573 -27.77 20.41 -42.38
N SER A 574 -27.79 21.37 -41.45
CA SER A 574 -26.57 22.02 -40.95
C SER A 574 -25.59 21.00 -40.37
N ALA A 575 -24.28 21.24 -40.52
CA ALA A 575 -23.21 20.37 -40.00
C ALA A 575 -23.32 20.09 -38.49
N LYS A 576 -24.03 20.94 -37.73
CA LYS A 576 -24.25 20.78 -36.28
C LYS A 576 -25.52 19.97 -35.94
N LYS A 577 -26.37 19.63 -36.92
CA LYS A 577 -27.62 18.88 -36.71
C LYS A 577 -27.41 17.39 -36.92
N THR A 578 -28.10 16.58 -36.13
CA THR A 578 -28.16 15.11 -36.29
C THR A 578 -29.24 14.75 -37.31
N CYS A 579 -28.91 13.94 -38.31
CA CYS A 579 -29.90 13.33 -39.19
C CYS A 579 -30.55 12.15 -38.46
N ARG A 580 -31.89 12.06 -38.48
CA ARG A 580 -32.63 10.89 -37.97
C ARG A 580 -33.67 10.49 -38.99
N LYS A 581 -33.58 9.26 -39.49
CA LYS A 581 -34.52 8.70 -40.49
C LYS A 581 -35.06 7.38 -39.97
N GLY A 582 -36.37 7.17 -40.11
CA GLY A 582 -36.99 5.85 -39.86
C GLY A 582 -36.44 4.80 -40.83
N MET A 583 -36.31 3.55 -40.38
CA MET A 583 -35.82 2.47 -41.24
C MET A 583 -36.86 2.05 -42.28
N SER A 584 -36.43 1.84 -43.52
CA SER A 584 -37.23 1.12 -44.51
C SER A 584 -37.36 -0.37 -44.14
N ALA A 585 -38.32 -1.08 -44.73
CA ALA A 585 -38.47 -2.52 -44.52
C ALA A 585 -37.20 -3.31 -44.91
N LYS A 586 -36.50 -2.84 -45.96
CA LYS A 586 -35.23 -3.42 -46.42
C LYS A 586 -34.12 -3.20 -45.39
N GLN A 587 -33.97 -1.97 -44.90
CA GLN A 587 -33.00 -1.64 -43.85
C GLN A 587 -33.28 -2.43 -42.56
N LEU A 588 -34.54 -2.59 -42.17
CA LEU A 588 -34.91 -3.34 -40.98
C LEU A 588 -34.54 -4.84 -41.10
N ALA A 589 -34.71 -5.43 -42.28
CA ALA A 589 -34.28 -6.80 -42.55
C ALA A 589 -32.75 -6.95 -42.50
N ALA A 590 -32.01 -6.02 -43.13
CA ALA A 590 -30.55 -5.97 -43.05
C ALA A 590 -30.06 -5.79 -41.61
N HIS A 591 -30.72 -4.94 -40.82
CA HIS A 591 -30.40 -4.72 -39.41
C HIS A 591 -30.60 -5.98 -38.56
N LYS A 592 -31.73 -6.69 -38.72
CA LYS A 592 -31.96 -7.96 -38.01
C LYS A 592 -30.91 -9.01 -38.37
N LYS A 593 -30.49 -9.07 -39.65
CA LYS A 593 -29.44 -9.98 -40.11
C LYS A 593 -28.07 -9.59 -39.54
N ALA A 594 -27.73 -8.30 -39.55
CA ALA A 594 -26.51 -7.76 -38.95
C ALA A 594 -26.47 -8.05 -37.44
N LEU A 595 -27.57 -7.86 -36.73
CA LEU A 595 -27.70 -8.15 -35.30
C LEU A 595 -27.47 -9.64 -35.00
N LYS A 596 -28.05 -10.53 -35.82
CA LYS A 596 -27.82 -11.98 -35.68
C LYS A 596 -26.36 -12.34 -35.89
N LEU A 597 -25.73 -11.82 -36.95
CA LEU A 597 -24.33 -12.09 -37.26
C LEU A 597 -23.38 -11.51 -36.20
N ALA A 598 -23.61 -10.27 -35.75
CA ALA A 598 -22.83 -9.63 -34.71
C ALA A 598 -22.95 -10.38 -33.37
N ARG A 599 -24.15 -10.86 -33.01
CA ARG A 599 -24.32 -11.73 -31.83
C ARG A 599 -23.59 -13.07 -31.99
N GLN A 600 -23.60 -13.66 -33.18
CA GLN A 600 -22.84 -14.88 -33.46
C GLN A 600 -21.33 -14.66 -33.37
N GLN A 601 -20.81 -13.56 -33.92
CA GLN A 601 -19.40 -13.16 -33.82
C GLN A 601 -19.02 -12.91 -32.37
N ARG A 602 -19.79 -12.11 -31.63
CA ARG A 602 -19.55 -11.84 -30.21
C ARG A 602 -19.56 -13.13 -29.38
N ASN A 603 -20.49 -14.05 -29.62
CA ASN A 603 -20.52 -15.32 -28.91
C ASN A 603 -19.30 -16.20 -29.23
N LYS A 604 -18.79 -16.15 -30.47
CA LYS A 604 -17.54 -16.84 -30.85
C LYS A 604 -16.32 -16.20 -30.18
N GLU A 605 -16.25 -14.87 -30.16
CA GLU A 605 -15.18 -14.12 -29.48
C GLU A 605 -15.21 -14.37 -27.97
N GLU A 606 -16.39 -14.42 -27.35
CA GLU A 606 -16.53 -14.72 -25.94
C GLU A 606 -16.11 -16.15 -25.60
N ALA A 607 -16.44 -17.11 -26.48
CA ALA A 607 -15.98 -18.49 -26.35
C ALA A 607 -14.45 -18.58 -26.48
N ALA A 608 -13.85 -17.87 -27.44
CA ALA A 608 -12.41 -17.81 -27.61
C ALA A 608 -11.70 -17.13 -26.43
N TYR A 609 -12.30 -16.08 -25.86
CA TYR A 609 -11.78 -15.44 -24.66
C TYR A 609 -11.85 -16.38 -23.45
N HIS A 610 -12.95 -17.11 -23.27
CA HIS A 610 -13.07 -18.09 -22.19
C HIS A 610 -12.06 -19.23 -22.34
N GLU A 611 -11.79 -19.68 -23.57
CA GLU A 611 -10.74 -20.66 -23.83
C GLU A 611 -9.35 -20.12 -23.47
N PHE A 612 -9.06 -18.87 -23.85
CA PHE A 612 -7.84 -18.18 -23.46
C PHE A 612 -7.71 -18.01 -21.94
N GLU A 613 -8.78 -17.63 -21.25
CA GLU A 613 -8.83 -17.45 -19.79
C GLU A 613 -8.48 -18.75 -19.06
N GLU A 614 -9.08 -19.87 -19.47
CA GLU A 614 -8.80 -21.20 -18.89
C GLU A 614 -7.38 -21.66 -19.20
N ALA A 615 -6.89 -21.42 -20.42
CA ALA A 615 -5.52 -21.74 -20.80
C ALA A 615 -4.49 -20.91 -20.02
N PHE A 616 -4.74 -19.62 -19.86
CA PHE A 616 -3.91 -18.71 -19.07
C PHE A 616 -3.88 -19.11 -17.61
N LYS A 617 -5.04 -19.40 -17.02
CA LYS A 617 -5.16 -19.90 -15.64
C LYS A 617 -4.32 -21.15 -15.45
N LYS A 618 -4.43 -22.12 -16.36
CA LYS A 618 -3.66 -23.36 -16.32
C LYS A 618 -2.15 -23.11 -16.41
N ALA A 619 -1.71 -22.29 -17.37
CA ALA A 619 -0.31 -21.94 -17.55
C ALA A 619 0.27 -21.20 -16.33
N TYR A 620 -0.51 -20.30 -15.73
CA TYR A 620 -0.16 -19.59 -14.51
C TYR A 620 0.10 -20.54 -13.33
N PHE A 621 -0.83 -21.47 -13.07
CA PHE A 621 -0.68 -22.40 -11.94
C PHE A 621 0.46 -23.39 -12.14
N GLU A 622 0.73 -23.79 -13.37
CA GLU A 622 1.88 -24.65 -13.69
C GLU A 622 3.21 -23.90 -13.46
N GLU A 623 3.34 -22.67 -13.94
CA GLU A 623 4.54 -21.85 -13.70
C GLU A 623 4.75 -21.59 -12.21
N ARG A 624 3.68 -21.22 -11.49
CA ARG A 624 3.73 -20.99 -10.05
C ARG A 624 4.23 -22.24 -9.31
N ARG A 625 3.74 -23.43 -9.67
CA ARG A 625 4.19 -24.69 -9.08
C ARG A 625 5.67 -24.95 -9.37
N GLN A 626 6.15 -24.67 -10.58
CA GLN A 626 7.56 -24.83 -10.93
C GLN A 626 8.45 -23.85 -10.15
N GLN A 627 7.96 -22.65 -9.91
CA GLN A 627 8.65 -21.62 -9.15
C GLN A 627 8.68 -21.90 -7.64
N GLU A 628 7.59 -22.42 -7.08
CA GLU A 628 7.54 -22.91 -5.69
C GLU A 628 8.59 -24.01 -5.44
N LEU A 629 8.82 -24.91 -6.40
CA LEU A 629 9.88 -25.92 -6.32
C LEU A 629 11.29 -25.32 -6.33
N ARG A 630 11.46 -24.10 -6.86
CA ARG A 630 12.73 -23.35 -6.88
C ARG A 630 12.90 -22.43 -5.67
N GLY A 631 11.91 -22.35 -4.78
CA GLY A 631 11.96 -21.54 -3.56
C GLY A 631 11.67 -20.05 -3.76
N VAL A 632 11.23 -19.62 -4.94
CA VAL A 632 10.88 -18.22 -5.24
C VAL A 632 9.56 -18.21 -6.00
N VAL A 633 8.55 -17.44 -5.57
CA VAL A 633 7.24 -17.36 -6.24
C VAL A 633 7.07 -16.00 -6.90
N ALA A 634 7.43 -15.89 -8.18
CA ALA A 634 7.38 -14.65 -8.96
C ALA A 634 7.01 -14.94 -10.44
N VAL A 635 5.71 -14.96 -10.75
CA VAL A 635 5.22 -15.30 -12.09
C VAL A 635 5.17 -14.06 -12.98
N LEU A 636 5.89 -14.07 -14.10
CA LEU A 636 5.94 -12.98 -15.07
C LEU A 636 4.76 -13.06 -16.04
N GLY A 637 3.91 -12.04 -16.03
CA GLY A 637 2.66 -12.05 -16.80
C GLY A 637 2.85 -12.11 -18.31
N ASN A 638 3.85 -11.40 -18.83
CA ASN A 638 4.16 -11.38 -20.26
C ASN A 638 4.62 -12.75 -20.76
N GLU A 639 5.35 -13.52 -19.94
CA GLU A 639 5.79 -14.87 -20.30
C GLU A 639 4.62 -15.85 -20.37
N ILE A 640 3.68 -15.77 -19.43
CA ILE A 640 2.47 -16.59 -19.46
C ILE A 640 1.59 -16.22 -20.67
N ALA A 641 1.39 -14.93 -20.93
CA ALA A 641 0.63 -14.46 -22.09
C ALA A 641 1.23 -14.97 -23.41
N GLU A 642 2.55 -14.91 -23.54
CA GLU A 642 3.28 -15.39 -24.70
C GLU A 642 3.19 -16.92 -24.87
N LYS A 643 3.31 -17.69 -23.78
CA LYS A 643 3.11 -19.15 -23.79
C LYS A 643 1.69 -19.53 -24.28
N VAL A 644 0.66 -18.86 -23.76
CA VAL A 644 -0.74 -19.11 -24.15
C VAL A 644 -0.99 -18.68 -25.59
N ARG A 645 -0.41 -17.55 -26.02
CA ARG A 645 -0.49 -17.06 -27.40
C ARG A 645 0.04 -18.09 -28.39
N GLN A 646 1.22 -18.65 -28.12
CA GLN A 646 1.83 -19.68 -28.96
C GLN A 646 0.99 -20.96 -28.99
N GLN A 647 0.43 -21.37 -27.84
CA GLN A 647 -0.39 -22.57 -27.74
C GLN A 647 -1.73 -22.46 -28.51
N HIS A 648 -2.35 -21.29 -28.53
CA HIS A 648 -3.66 -21.06 -29.17
C HIS A 648 -3.59 -20.36 -30.53
N SER A 649 -2.38 -20.17 -31.09
CA SER A 649 -2.17 -19.50 -32.38
C SER A 649 -2.84 -18.12 -32.48
N LEU A 650 -2.85 -17.35 -31.39
CA LEU A 650 -3.43 -16.01 -31.34
C LEU A 650 -2.47 -14.97 -31.96
N SER A 651 -3.03 -13.95 -32.63
CA SER A 651 -2.24 -12.77 -33.00
C SER A 651 -1.80 -12.00 -31.76
N ASN A 652 -0.69 -11.26 -31.84
CA ASN A 652 -0.18 -10.45 -30.73
C ASN A 652 -1.24 -9.48 -30.20
N GLU A 653 -1.89 -8.75 -31.12
CA GLU A 653 -2.95 -7.79 -30.80
C GLU A 653 -4.11 -8.45 -30.02
N LYS A 654 -4.52 -9.67 -30.40
CA LYS A 654 -5.63 -10.35 -29.74
C LYS A 654 -5.23 -10.92 -28.37
N ALA A 655 -3.99 -11.41 -28.25
CA ALA A 655 -3.46 -11.88 -26.98
C ALA A 655 -3.31 -10.74 -25.96
N GLU A 656 -2.83 -9.57 -26.40
CA GLU A 656 -2.77 -8.35 -25.57
C GLU A 656 -4.16 -7.88 -25.15
N GLU A 657 -5.12 -7.83 -26.08
CA GLU A 657 -6.52 -7.49 -25.78
C GLU A 657 -7.12 -8.42 -24.72
N TYR A 658 -6.92 -9.72 -24.84
CA TYR A 658 -7.41 -10.70 -23.87
C TYR A 658 -6.67 -10.62 -22.52
N TYR A 659 -5.37 -10.36 -22.52
CA TYR A 659 -4.60 -10.17 -21.31
C TYR A 659 -5.05 -8.91 -20.54
N ASP A 660 -5.29 -7.80 -21.23
CA ASP A 660 -5.84 -6.59 -20.61
C ASP A 660 -7.29 -6.78 -20.13
N ARG A 661 -8.05 -7.64 -20.81
CA ARG A 661 -9.38 -8.06 -20.34
C ARG A 661 -9.30 -8.89 -19.05
N LEU A 662 -8.29 -9.74 -18.86
CA LEU A 662 -8.04 -10.44 -17.60
C LEU A 662 -7.66 -9.48 -16.46
N LYS A 663 -6.87 -8.44 -16.74
CA LYS A 663 -6.53 -7.38 -15.77
C LYS A 663 -7.77 -6.60 -15.35
N SER A 664 -8.55 -6.13 -16.32
CA SER A 664 -9.74 -5.29 -16.07
C SER A 664 -10.93 -6.04 -15.48
N SER A 665 -11.03 -7.36 -15.69
CA SER A 665 -12.01 -8.22 -15.05
C SER A 665 -11.70 -8.51 -13.58
N GLY A 666 -10.46 -8.28 -13.13
CA GLY A 666 -10.03 -8.54 -11.74
C GLY A 666 -9.58 -9.97 -11.49
N ASN A 667 -9.44 -10.79 -12.55
CA ASN A 667 -8.91 -12.15 -12.47
C ASN A 667 -7.39 -12.15 -12.25
N LEU A 668 -6.71 -11.07 -12.66
CA LEU A 668 -5.27 -10.87 -12.46
C LEU A 668 -5.01 -9.63 -11.61
N VAL A 669 -4.22 -9.79 -10.54
CA VAL A 669 -3.58 -8.70 -9.81
C VAL A 669 -2.18 -8.55 -10.38
N VAL A 670 -1.83 -7.34 -10.84
CA VAL A 670 -0.54 -7.04 -11.46
C VAL A 670 0.27 -6.13 -10.55
N GLN A 671 1.51 -6.52 -10.25
CA GLN A 671 2.50 -5.74 -9.51
C GLN A 671 3.68 -5.46 -10.43
N ARG A 672 4.06 -4.20 -10.60
CA ARG A 672 5.19 -3.82 -11.45
C ARG A 672 6.45 -3.67 -10.60
N GLU A 673 7.47 -4.48 -10.88
CA GLU A 673 8.77 -4.40 -10.23
C GLU A 673 9.88 -4.37 -11.28
N ARG A 674 10.71 -3.31 -11.26
CA ARG A 674 11.89 -3.15 -12.13
C ARG A 674 11.60 -3.35 -13.64
N GLY A 675 10.44 -2.88 -14.11
CA GLY A 675 10.02 -2.99 -15.52
C GLY A 675 9.31 -4.30 -15.87
N ASN A 676 9.23 -5.26 -14.95
CA ASN A 676 8.52 -6.52 -15.13
C ASN A 676 7.12 -6.48 -14.50
N GLU A 677 6.15 -7.12 -15.15
CA GLU A 677 4.79 -7.32 -14.61
C GLU A 677 4.73 -8.68 -13.89
N LEU A 678 4.80 -8.66 -12.56
CA LEU A 678 4.50 -9.82 -11.73
C LEU A 678 2.98 -9.96 -11.60
N ILE A 679 2.48 -11.18 -11.76
CA ILE A 679 1.04 -11.43 -11.73
C ILE A 679 0.64 -12.42 -10.64
N GLN A 680 -0.55 -12.21 -10.08
CA GLN A 680 -1.20 -13.14 -9.17
C GLN A 680 -2.63 -13.42 -9.64
N TRP A 681 -2.99 -14.70 -9.78
CA TRP A 681 -4.34 -15.10 -10.12
C TRP A 681 -5.28 -14.93 -8.91
N SER A 682 -6.40 -14.24 -9.08
CA SER A 682 -7.41 -14.04 -8.04
C SER A 682 -8.56 -15.04 -8.23
N GLU A 683 -8.65 -16.04 -7.35
CA GLU A 683 -9.79 -16.99 -7.36
C GLU A 683 -11.12 -16.34 -6.92
N ALA A 684 -11.08 -15.13 -6.36
CA ALA A 684 -12.24 -14.41 -5.85
C ALA A 684 -12.93 -13.52 -6.91
N GLY A 685 -12.65 -13.73 -8.20
CA GLY A 685 -12.95 -12.84 -9.34
C GLY A 685 -14.32 -12.13 -9.33
N ASN A 686 -15.38 -12.72 -8.81
CA ASN A 686 -16.70 -12.03 -8.72
C ASN A 686 -16.89 -11.15 -7.48
N ALA A 687 -16.35 -11.54 -6.32
CA ALA A 687 -16.44 -10.75 -5.10
C ALA A 687 -15.45 -9.59 -5.12
N THR A 688 -14.22 -9.83 -5.57
CA THR A 688 -13.18 -8.79 -5.65
C THR A 688 -13.48 -7.78 -6.76
N ALA A 689 -13.95 -8.21 -7.93
CA ALA A 689 -14.29 -7.28 -9.02
C ALA A 689 -15.51 -6.41 -8.71
N SER A 690 -16.53 -6.94 -8.03
CA SER A 690 -17.66 -6.12 -7.56
C SER A 690 -17.21 -5.09 -6.52
N THR A 691 -16.32 -5.48 -5.62
CA THR A 691 -15.72 -4.56 -4.63
C THR A 691 -14.81 -3.51 -5.30
N LEU A 692 -14.00 -3.89 -6.29
CA LEU A 692 -13.16 -2.97 -7.07
C LEU A 692 -13.98 -2.03 -7.95
N ARG A 693 -15.08 -2.50 -8.55
CA ARG A 693 -16.04 -1.65 -9.29
C ARG A 693 -16.78 -0.70 -8.36
N ALA A 694 -17.18 -1.16 -7.17
CA ALA A 694 -17.78 -0.31 -6.14
C ALA A 694 -16.78 0.77 -5.68
N ARG A 695 -15.54 0.39 -5.38
CA ARG A 695 -14.45 1.31 -5.03
C ARG A 695 -14.10 2.28 -6.15
N SER A 696 -14.05 1.84 -7.40
CA SER A 696 -13.83 2.72 -8.56
C SER A 696 -14.98 3.72 -8.73
N LYS A 697 -16.22 3.28 -8.52
CA LYS A 697 -17.41 4.15 -8.53
C LYS A 697 -17.41 5.13 -7.36
N GLU A 698 -17.01 4.70 -6.18
CA GLU A 698 -16.83 5.57 -5.01
C GLU A 698 -15.69 6.57 -5.21
N LYS A 699 -14.53 6.14 -5.71
CA LYS A 699 -13.41 7.02 -6.07
C LYS A 699 -13.83 8.07 -7.08
N LYS A 700 -14.56 7.69 -8.15
CA LYS A 700 -15.12 8.65 -9.11
C LYS A 700 -16.10 9.64 -8.47
N LYS A 701 -16.94 9.18 -7.54
CA LYS A 701 -17.85 10.05 -6.78
C LYS A 701 -17.10 10.99 -5.83
N ALA A 702 -16.06 10.52 -5.16
CA ALA A 702 -15.21 11.31 -4.27
C ALA A 702 -14.50 12.41 -5.05
N ILE A 703 -13.85 12.04 -6.17
CA ILE A 703 -13.23 12.99 -7.11
C ILE A 703 -14.23 14.06 -7.58
N ALA A 704 -15.43 13.66 -7.97
CA ALA A 704 -16.46 14.61 -8.41
C ALA A 704 -16.92 15.57 -7.30
N ARG A 705 -16.96 15.10 -6.04
CA ARG A 705 -17.29 15.95 -4.87
C ARG A 705 -16.16 16.91 -4.54
N GLU A 706 -14.92 16.43 -4.57
CA GLU A 706 -13.72 17.24 -4.38
C GLU A 706 -13.63 18.34 -5.45
N ASP A 707 -13.87 18.00 -6.72
CA ASP A 707 -13.88 18.98 -7.83
C ASP A 707 -14.98 20.03 -7.66
N ALA A 708 -16.17 19.61 -7.21
CA ALA A 708 -17.26 20.55 -6.93
C ALA A 708 -16.90 21.51 -5.79
N ALA A 709 -16.35 20.98 -4.68
CA ALA A 709 -15.93 21.77 -3.52
C ALA A 709 -14.78 22.72 -3.87
N ALA A 710 -13.78 22.24 -4.61
CA ALA A 710 -12.65 23.06 -5.03
C ALA A 710 -13.07 24.18 -5.98
N LYS A 711 -14.04 23.92 -6.87
CA LYS A 711 -14.61 24.94 -7.76
C LYS A 711 -15.41 25.99 -7.00
N GLU A 712 -16.17 25.58 -5.98
CA GLU A 712 -16.91 26.49 -5.11
C GLU A 712 -15.93 27.39 -4.32
N LEU A 713 -14.90 26.80 -3.72
CA LEU A 713 -13.85 27.53 -3.01
C LEU A 713 -13.11 28.52 -3.92
N ALA A 714 -12.73 28.08 -5.13
CA ALA A 714 -12.06 28.93 -6.10
C ALA A 714 -12.94 30.12 -6.53
N THR A 715 -14.24 29.89 -6.70
CA THR A 715 -15.20 30.97 -7.01
C THR A 715 -15.31 31.97 -5.86
N ALA A 716 -15.35 31.48 -4.61
CA ALA A 716 -15.40 32.34 -3.43
C ALA A 716 -14.09 33.14 -3.24
N GLU A 717 -12.95 32.52 -3.50
CA GLU A 717 -11.63 33.16 -3.42
C GLU A 717 -11.46 34.24 -4.51
N ASP A 718 -11.86 33.94 -5.75
CA ASP A 718 -11.85 34.93 -6.83
C ASP A 718 -12.73 36.14 -6.51
N GLN A 719 -13.91 35.92 -5.91
CA GLN A 719 -14.77 37.01 -5.43
C GLN A 719 -14.11 37.82 -4.32
N LEU A 720 -13.48 37.15 -3.34
CA LEU A 720 -12.82 37.79 -2.21
C LEU A 720 -11.64 38.68 -2.67
N LEU A 721 -10.88 38.22 -3.66
CA LEU A 721 -9.70 38.90 -4.19
C LEU A 721 -10.03 39.85 -5.37
N GLY A 722 -11.31 39.94 -5.75
CA GLY A 722 -11.76 40.80 -6.85
C GLY A 722 -11.27 40.35 -8.23
N ARG A 723 -10.85 39.09 -8.38
CA ARG A 723 -10.41 38.51 -9.65
C ARG A 723 -11.60 38.37 -10.59
N LYS A 724 -11.37 38.60 -11.89
CA LYS A 724 -12.38 38.41 -12.94
C LYS A 724 -11.83 37.45 -13.99
N PRO A 725 -11.90 36.13 -13.76
CA PRO A 725 -11.30 35.15 -14.65
C PRO A 725 -11.79 35.32 -16.09
N THR A 726 -10.83 35.44 -16.99
CA THR A 726 -11.00 35.47 -18.44
C THR A 726 -10.71 34.08 -19.02
N LYS A 727 -11.12 33.84 -20.26
CA LYS A 727 -10.96 32.54 -20.91
C LYS A 727 -9.47 32.21 -21.12
N ILE A 728 -9.00 31.14 -20.48
CA ILE A 728 -7.66 30.57 -20.72
C ILE A 728 -7.69 29.52 -21.85
N GLY A 729 -6.50 29.01 -22.23
CA GLY A 729 -6.38 27.88 -23.15
C GLY A 729 -7.10 26.62 -22.68
N SER A 730 -7.48 25.74 -23.60
CA SER A 730 -8.02 24.42 -23.22
C SER A 730 -6.92 23.53 -22.65
N LEU A 731 -7.27 22.55 -21.82
CA LEU A 731 -6.32 21.56 -21.31
C LEU A 731 -5.55 20.86 -22.45
N ALA A 732 -6.23 20.57 -23.57
CA ALA A 732 -5.60 20.00 -24.76
C ALA A 732 -4.53 20.94 -25.36
N SER A 733 -4.78 22.26 -25.36
CA SER A 733 -3.79 23.25 -25.78
C SER A 733 -2.57 23.24 -24.87
N TYR A 734 -2.73 23.17 -23.55
CA TYR A 734 -1.60 23.08 -22.62
C TYR A 734 -0.84 21.76 -22.73
N LYS A 735 -1.51 20.63 -23.00
CA LYS A 735 -0.84 19.35 -23.30
C LYS A 735 0.05 19.48 -24.56
N THR A 736 -0.40 20.18 -25.59
CA THR A 736 0.43 20.44 -26.77
C THR A 736 1.60 21.38 -26.45
N LYS A 737 1.38 22.44 -25.66
CA LYS A 737 2.44 23.33 -25.19
C LYS A 737 3.48 22.57 -24.34
N ALA A 738 3.04 21.67 -23.46
CA ALA A 738 3.90 20.83 -22.62
C ALA A 738 4.77 19.90 -23.46
N LYS A 739 4.20 19.21 -24.46
CA LYS A 739 4.97 18.38 -25.40
C LYS A 739 6.02 19.19 -26.16
N LYS A 740 5.67 20.41 -26.58
CA LYS A 740 6.61 21.31 -27.24
C LYS A 740 7.72 21.73 -26.27
N TRP A 741 7.37 22.17 -25.07
CA TRP A 741 8.32 22.55 -24.03
C TRP A 741 9.29 21.41 -23.69
N ALA A 742 8.78 20.19 -23.49
CA ALA A 742 9.60 19.02 -23.21
C ALA A 742 10.58 18.75 -24.36
N ARG A 743 10.11 18.82 -25.62
CA ARG A 743 10.97 18.67 -26.79
C ARG A 743 12.05 19.76 -26.87
N ASP A 744 11.66 21.02 -26.64
CA ASP A 744 12.58 22.16 -26.71
C ASP A 744 13.63 22.09 -25.57
N THR A 745 13.27 21.50 -24.43
CA THR A 745 14.12 21.43 -23.23
C THR A 745 15.03 20.19 -23.20
N PHE A 746 14.52 19.03 -23.62
CA PHE A 746 15.19 17.74 -23.48
C PHE A 746 15.43 17.00 -24.81
N GLY A 747 14.97 17.54 -25.95
CA GLY A 747 15.06 16.91 -27.26
C GLY A 747 13.92 15.92 -27.58
N ASP A 748 14.05 15.17 -28.68
CA ASP A 748 13.02 14.21 -29.12
C ASP A 748 12.94 12.94 -28.24
N ASP A 749 13.89 12.74 -27.32
CA ASP A 749 14.01 11.54 -26.48
C ASP A 749 13.18 11.60 -25.16
N THR A 750 12.19 12.50 -25.12
CA THR A 750 11.28 12.76 -23.97
C THR A 750 10.29 11.62 -23.68
N GLY A 751 10.47 10.46 -24.32
CA GLY A 751 9.55 9.31 -24.25
C GLY A 751 9.85 8.31 -23.13
N THR A 752 11.00 8.39 -22.47
CA THR A 752 11.36 7.46 -21.40
C THR A 752 10.95 8.06 -20.06
N GLY A 753 10.10 7.36 -19.31
CA GLY A 753 9.63 7.83 -18.01
C GLY A 753 10.79 8.26 -17.10
N ALA A 754 10.82 9.53 -16.71
CA ALA A 754 11.87 10.07 -15.86
C ALA A 754 11.54 9.82 -14.38
N ASN A 755 12.55 9.54 -13.55
CA ASN A 755 12.42 9.49 -12.08
C ASN A 755 11.34 8.54 -11.53
N GLY A 756 11.08 7.42 -12.22
CA GLY A 756 10.09 6.42 -11.80
C GLY A 756 8.64 6.73 -12.21
N PHE A 757 8.40 7.83 -12.94
CA PHE A 757 7.11 8.11 -13.57
C PHE A 757 6.91 7.27 -14.84
N THR A 758 5.67 6.90 -15.14
CA THR A 758 5.30 6.42 -16.48
C THR A 758 5.33 7.58 -17.47
N LEU A 759 5.43 7.28 -18.77
CA LEU A 759 5.34 8.31 -19.81
C LEU A 759 4.07 9.17 -19.69
N GLU A 760 2.93 8.57 -19.34
CA GLU A 760 1.68 9.28 -19.11
C GLU A 760 1.76 10.22 -17.89
N GLN A 761 2.41 9.78 -16.83
CA GLN A 761 2.61 10.58 -15.62
C GLN A 761 3.53 11.77 -15.88
N THR A 762 4.64 11.56 -16.60
CA THR A 762 5.54 12.64 -17.02
C THR A 762 4.79 13.66 -17.90
N GLN A 763 4.07 13.19 -18.92
CA GLN A 763 3.30 14.08 -19.79
C GLN A 763 2.20 14.86 -19.05
N ALA A 764 1.67 14.32 -17.96
CA ALA A 764 0.71 15.03 -17.12
C ALA A 764 1.40 16.07 -16.23
N HIS A 765 2.52 15.73 -15.60
CA HIS A 765 3.34 16.68 -14.82
C HIS A 765 3.73 17.89 -15.67
N ASP A 766 4.21 17.65 -16.89
CA ASP A 766 4.73 18.69 -17.78
C ASP A 766 3.69 19.74 -18.18
N VAL A 767 2.39 19.51 -17.95
CA VAL A 767 1.33 20.50 -18.18
C VAL A 767 1.44 21.69 -17.23
N ALA A 768 1.99 21.50 -16.02
CA ALA A 768 2.14 22.57 -15.05
C ALA A 768 3.19 23.62 -15.47
N HIS A 769 4.20 23.24 -16.27
CA HIS A 769 5.23 24.14 -16.80
C HIS A 769 4.68 25.28 -17.67
N PRO A 770 4.02 25.02 -18.82
CA PRO A 770 3.51 26.08 -19.68
C PRO A 770 2.40 26.90 -19.02
N ILE A 771 1.69 26.34 -18.04
CA ILE A 771 0.73 27.09 -17.21
C ILE A 771 1.47 28.10 -16.34
N THR A 772 2.52 27.66 -15.63
CA THR A 772 3.36 28.51 -14.78
C THR A 772 4.02 29.62 -15.60
N HIS A 773 4.52 29.30 -16.80
CA HIS A 773 5.12 30.28 -17.71
C HIS A 773 4.13 31.37 -18.12
N GLU A 774 2.92 30.97 -18.49
CA GLU A 774 1.87 31.89 -18.91
C GLU A 774 1.43 32.81 -17.76
N MET A 775 1.28 32.27 -16.54
CA MET A 775 0.90 33.05 -15.37
C MET A 775 1.99 34.05 -14.92
N LEU A 776 3.27 33.69 -15.04
CA LEU A 776 4.39 34.60 -14.71
C LEU A 776 4.77 35.54 -15.85
N GLY A 777 4.23 35.35 -17.05
CA GLY A 777 4.64 36.09 -18.24
C GLY A 777 6.12 35.87 -18.62
N SER A 778 6.67 34.69 -18.29
CA SER A 778 8.09 34.36 -18.47
C SER A 778 8.23 32.91 -18.89
N ASP A 779 9.15 32.63 -19.82
CA ASP A 779 9.55 31.26 -20.14
C ASP A 779 10.49 30.68 -19.06
N GLY A 780 10.84 29.39 -19.20
CA GLY A 780 11.76 28.70 -18.28
C GLY A 780 13.08 29.44 -18.05
N PRO A 781 13.80 29.89 -19.09
CA PRO A 781 15.00 30.72 -18.94
C PRO A 781 14.77 32.01 -18.15
N GLY A 782 13.66 32.71 -18.37
CA GLY A 782 13.33 33.91 -17.60
C GLY A 782 13.01 33.61 -16.14
N ILE A 783 12.32 32.50 -15.83
CA ILE A 783 12.07 32.05 -14.45
C ILE A 783 13.39 31.72 -13.75
N ASN A 784 14.28 30.99 -14.42
CA ASN A 784 15.59 30.66 -13.86
C ASN A 784 16.44 31.92 -13.64
N THR A 785 16.36 32.91 -14.53
CA THR A 785 17.05 34.19 -14.35
C THR A 785 16.57 34.94 -13.11
N ARG A 786 15.27 34.93 -12.83
CA ARG A 786 14.69 35.49 -11.59
C ARG A 786 15.14 34.75 -10.33
N LEU A 787 15.46 33.45 -10.45
CA LEU A 787 16.00 32.62 -9.38
C LEU A 787 17.52 32.44 -9.47
N GLY A 788 18.25 33.51 -9.79
CA GLY A 788 19.71 33.55 -9.69
C GLY A 788 20.47 32.91 -10.84
N ALA A 789 19.79 32.63 -11.97
CA ALA A 789 20.37 32.09 -13.20
C ALA A 789 21.22 30.82 -12.98
N LEU A 790 20.69 29.88 -12.20
CA LEU A 790 21.39 28.66 -11.81
C LEU A 790 21.80 27.84 -13.05
N ARG A 791 23.02 27.29 -13.04
CA ARG A 791 23.57 26.46 -14.12
C ARG A 791 23.97 25.08 -13.62
N GLN A 792 23.69 24.05 -14.41
CA GLN A 792 24.11 22.67 -14.18
C GLN A 792 25.64 22.50 -14.33
N LYS A 793 26.16 21.32 -13.99
CA LYS A 793 27.60 20.99 -14.13
C LYS A 793 28.14 21.21 -15.54
N ASP A 794 27.32 20.98 -16.57
CA ASP A 794 27.68 21.14 -17.98
C ASP A 794 27.52 22.60 -18.49
N GLY A 795 27.23 23.54 -17.59
CA GLY A 795 27.04 24.96 -17.91
C GLY A 795 25.66 25.31 -18.47
N LYS A 796 24.77 24.33 -18.70
CA LYS A 796 23.40 24.61 -19.17
C LYS A 796 22.54 25.24 -18.07
N PRO A 797 21.52 26.04 -18.42
CA PRO A 797 20.55 26.55 -17.44
C PRO A 797 19.92 25.39 -16.66
N SER A 798 19.88 25.52 -15.33
CA SER A 798 19.20 24.56 -14.47
C SER A 798 17.69 24.79 -14.46
N LEU A 799 16.94 23.70 -14.47
CA LEU A 799 15.49 23.72 -14.24
C LEU A 799 15.12 23.80 -12.76
N LEU A 800 16.08 23.77 -11.83
CA LEU A 800 15.80 23.69 -10.39
C LEU A 800 14.84 24.79 -9.90
N GLY A 801 15.05 26.03 -10.35
CA GLY A 801 14.18 27.13 -9.99
C GLY A 801 12.77 27.00 -10.59
N GLU A 802 12.70 26.53 -11.83
CA GLU A 802 11.45 26.24 -12.53
C GLU A 802 10.66 25.12 -11.85
N GLU A 803 11.31 23.99 -11.56
CA GLU A 803 10.72 22.86 -10.82
C GLU A 803 10.22 23.28 -9.44
N ALA A 804 10.96 24.15 -8.75
CA ALA A 804 10.55 24.66 -7.43
C ALA A 804 9.23 25.44 -7.51
N ILE A 805 9.08 26.33 -8.50
CA ILE A 805 7.87 27.14 -8.66
C ILE A 805 6.71 26.34 -9.28
N VAL A 806 6.99 25.39 -10.16
CA VAL A 806 6.02 24.42 -10.68
C VAL A 806 5.46 23.59 -9.52
N ASN A 807 6.30 23.13 -8.61
CA ASN A 807 5.84 22.40 -7.43
C ASN A 807 4.98 23.27 -6.49
N VAL A 808 5.26 24.57 -6.37
CA VAL A 808 4.34 25.50 -5.67
C VAL A 808 2.97 25.51 -6.35
N VAL A 809 2.91 25.58 -7.69
CA VAL A 809 1.66 25.53 -8.46
C VAL A 809 0.91 24.21 -8.26
N GLU A 810 1.62 23.09 -8.24
CA GLU A 810 1.02 21.77 -8.00
C GLU A 810 0.42 21.63 -6.59
N HIS A 811 1.06 22.23 -5.58
CA HIS A 811 0.54 22.26 -4.21
C HIS A 811 -0.66 23.21 -4.08
N LEU A 812 -0.57 24.40 -4.67
CA LEU A 812 -1.68 25.35 -4.71
C LEU A 812 -2.92 24.76 -5.39
N SER A 813 -2.76 23.92 -6.42
CA SER A 813 -3.90 23.29 -7.10
C SER A 813 -4.73 22.38 -6.18
N ARG A 814 -4.20 21.97 -5.02
CA ARG A 814 -4.87 21.12 -4.02
C ARG A 814 -5.57 21.91 -2.93
N GLY A 815 -5.41 23.23 -2.92
CA GLY A 815 -5.87 24.09 -1.84
C GLY A 815 -4.92 24.15 -0.63
N ASP A 816 -3.64 23.82 -0.81
CA ASP A 816 -2.63 24.12 0.21
C ASP A 816 -2.46 25.64 0.37
N SER A 817 -2.09 26.09 1.57
CA SER A 817 -1.79 27.51 1.79
C SER A 817 -0.56 27.92 0.98
N ILE A 818 -0.46 29.21 0.63
CA ILE A 818 0.68 29.74 -0.11
C ILE A 818 2.01 29.49 0.62
N GLU A 819 2.03 29.58 1.94
CA GLU A 819 3.22 29.31 2.77
C GLU A 819 3.62 27.84 2.71
N ALA A 820 2.65 26.93 2.81
CA ALA A 820 2.90 25.49 2.71
C ALA A 820 3.43 25.12 1.32
N SER A 821 2.84 25.69 0.26
CA SER A 821 3.28 25.49 -1.12
C SER A 821 4.71 26.02 -1.34
N ILE A 822 5.04 27.21 -0.84
CA ILE A 822 6.41 27.76 -0.88
C ILE A 822 7.40 26.85 -0.14
N LEU A 823 7.04 26.34 1.04
CA LEU A 823 7.90 25.43 1.80
C LEU A 823 8.19 24.13 1.04
N ASN A 824 7.19 23.57 0.35
CA ASN A 824 7.37 22.39 -0.49
C ASN A 824 8.26 22.69 -1.70
N GLY A 825 8.06 23.83 -2.39
CA GLY A 825 8.96 24.27 -3.46
C GLY A 825 10.42 24.42 -2.99
N ILE A 826 10.66 25.01 -1.81
CA ILE A 826 12.01 25.11 -1.20
C ILE A 826 12.57 23.73 -0.90
N ARG A 827 11.74 22.80 -0.40
CA ARG A 827 12.16 21.43 -0.10
C ARG A 827 12.59 20.70 -1.38
N LEU A 828 11.79 20.78 -2.43
CA LEU A 828 12.11 20.17 -3.73
C LEU A 828 13.39 20.75 -4.30
N ALA A 829 13.52 22.08 -4.32
CA ALA A 829 14.74 22.78 -4.76
C ALA A 829 15.98 22.25 -4.02
N ARG A 830 15.90 22.07 -2.69
CA ARG A 830 17.01 21.52 -1.90
C ARG A 830 17.34 20.07 -2.27
N VAL A 831 16.34 19.23 -2.53
CA VAL A 831 16.55 17.84 -2.95
C VAL A 831 17.24 17.80 -4.31
N LEU A 832 16.72 18.54 -5.29
CA LEU A 832 17.30 18.61 -6.64
C LEU A 832 18.73 19.18 -6.62
N SER A 833 19.00 20.17 -5.75
CA SER A 833 20.34 20.77 -5.62
C SER A 833 21.43 19.79 -5.15
N ARG A 834 21.07 18.69 -4.48
CA ARG A 834 22.04 17.69 -4.00
C ARG A 834 22.62 16.89 -5.17
N ASN A 835 21.79 16.55 -6.15
CA ASN A 835 22.13 15.60 -7.20
C ASN A 835 22.65 16.28 -8.47
N GLN A 836 22.25 17.53 -8.75
CA GLN A 836 22.49 18.18 -10.05
C GLN A 836 23.71 19.11 -10.13
N PHE A 837 24.39 19.41 -9.02
CA PHE A 837 25.46 20.43 -8.97
C PHE A 837 26.69 19.96 -8.19
N GLU A 838 27.90 20.26 -8.69
CA GLU A 838 29.16 20.17 -7.91
C GLU A 838 29.43 21.46 -7.13
N ALA A 839 29.01 22.60 -7.67
CA ALA A 839 29.30 23.90 -7.09
C ALA A 839 28.50 24.12 -5.80
N GLU A 840 29.20 24.25 -4.67
CA GLU A 840 28.66 24.62 -3.37
C GLU A 840 27.83 25.93 -3.43
N GLU A 841 28.10 26.78 -4.42
CA GLU A 841 27.39 28.02 -4.69
C GLU A 841 25.90 27.82 -4.96
N ALA A 842 25.50 26.83 -5.78
CA ALA A 842 24.08 26.58 -6.07
C ALA A 842 23.34 26.06 -4.82
N ARG A 843 23.99 25.20 -4.03
CA ARG A 843 23.43 24.71 -2.75
C ARG A 843 23.32 25.84 -1.72
N THR A 844 24.30 26.73 -1.70
CA THR A 844 24.32 27.91 -0.84
C THR A 844 23.21 28.87 -1.23
N TYR A 845 23.04 29.12 -2.53
CA TYR A 845 21.99 30.00 -3.04
C TYR A 845 20.58 29.48 -2.75
N VAL A 846 20.29 28.20 -3.00
CA VAL A 846 18.97 27.59 -2.69
C VAL A 846 18.65 27.63 -1.19
N ARG A 847 19.68 27.68 -0.33
CA ARG A 847 19.53 27.85 1.13
C ARG A 847 19.44 29.30 1.57
N SER A 848 19.84 30.24 0.72
CA SER A 848 19.89 31.67 1.02
C SER A 848 18.50 32.25 1.29
N ARG A 849 18.48 33.41 1.95
CA ARG A 849 17.24 34.18 2.14
C ARG A 849 16.73 34.77 0.82
N GLU A 850 17.64 35.07 -0.11
CA GLU A 850 17.34 35.63 -1.42
C GLU A 850 16.48 34.67 -2.25
N PHE A 851 16.91 33.42 -2.42
CA PHE A 851 16.11 32.41 -3.14
C PHE A 851 14.71 32.25 -2.55
N LYS A 852 14.59 32.18 -1.22
CA LYS A 852 13.29 32.06 -0.54
C LYS A 852 12.39 33.26 -0.80
N ASN A 853 12.95 34.46 -0.77
CA ASN A 853 12.21 35.70 -1.00
C ASN A 853 11.73 35.78 -2.46
N GLU A 854 12.58 35.43 -3.43
CA GLU A 854 12.21 35.45 -4.86
C GLU A 854 11.19 34.36 -5.20
N LEU A 855 11.34 33.14 -4.66
CA LEU A 855 10.34 32.09 -4.82
C LEU A 855 9.01 32.49 -4.18
N ALA A 856 9.03 33.07 -2.98
CA ALA A 856 7.83 33.58 -2.32
C ALA A 856 7.17 34.70 -3.14
N LYS A 857 7.95 35.63 -3.68
CA LYS A 857 7.44 36.70 -4.54
C LYS A 857 6.75 36.15 -5.79
N MET A 858 7.35 35.20 -6.48
CA MET A 858 6.72 34.55 -7.64
C MET A 858 5.47 33.75 -7.26
N ALA A 859 5.48 33.06 -6.11
CA ALA A 859 4.29 32.37 -5.61
C ALA A 859 3.13 33.36 -5.37
N HIS A 860 3.42 34.56 -4.85
CA HIS A 860 2.41 35.61 -4.67
C HIS A 860 1.95 36.19 -6.01
N GLU A 861 2.83 36.36 -7.00
CA GLU A 861 2.46 36.79 -8.35
C GLU A 861 1.51 35.77 -9.01
N LEU A 862 1.83 34.48 -8.93
CA LEU A 862 0.95 33.39 -9.40
C LEU A 862 -0.41 33.44 -8.71
N TYR A 863 -0.40 33.55 -7.38
CA TYR A 863 -1.62 33.61 -6.59
C TYR A 863 -2.43 34.88 -6.91
N GLN A 864 -1.82 36.01 -7.26
CA GLN A 864 -2.56 37.23 -7.61
C GLN A 864 -3.09 37.24 -9.05
N HIS A 865 -2.75 36.25 -9.87
CA HIS A 865 -3.12 36.22 -11.29
C HIS A 865 -4.66 36.14 -11.49
N ASP A 866 -5.22 36.97 -12.38
CA ASP A 866 -6.68 37.07 -12.61
C ASP A 866 -7.37 35.74 -12.96
N ASN A 867 -6.63 34.85 -13.63
CA ASN A 867 -7.13 33.54 -14.07
C ASN A 867 -6.66 32.37 -13.17
N PHE A 868 -6.19 32.64 -11.95
CA PHE A 868 -5.60 31.64 -11.05
C PHE A 868 -6.46 30.37 -10.90
N SER A 869 -7.75 30.53 -10.58
CA SER A 869 -8.70 29.42 -10.39
C SER A 869 -8.78 28.49 -11.61
N LEU A 870 -8.85 29.06 -12.82
CA LEU A 870 -8.94 28.31 -14.07
C LEU A 870 -7.66 27.52 -14.37
N TYR A 871 -6.49 28.08 -14.04
CA TYR A 871 -5.22 27.36 -14.17
C TYR A 871 -5.10 26.24 -13.15
N MET A 872 -5.49 26.47 -11.89
CA MET A 872 -5.47 25.44 -10.85
C MET A 872 -6.39 24.26 -11.19
N ASP A 873 -7.51 24.49 -11.87
CA ASP A 873 -8.39 23.41 -12.34
C ASP A 873 -7.67 22.49 -13.37
N HIS A 874 -6.93 23.06 -14.33
CA HIS A 874 -6.15 22.27 -15.28
C HIS A 874 -5.02 21.49 -14.59
N VAL A 875 -4.27 22.15 -13.69
CA VAL A 875 -3.17 21.53 -12.94
C VAL A 875 -3.68 20.42 -12.02
N ARG A 876 -4.84 20.60 -11.35
CA ARG A 876 -5.44 19.58 -10.49
C ARG A 876 -5.79 18.31 -11.26
N VAL A 877 -6.35 18.45 -12.45
CA VAL A 877 -6.69 17.31 -13.32
C VAL A 877 -5.43 16.53 -13.71
N THR A 878 -4.34 17.21 -14.04
CA THR A 878 -3.09 16.57 -14.43
C THR A 878 -2.33 15.98 -13.25
N ASN A 879 -2.36 16.64 -12.07
CA ASN A 879 -1.73 16.15 -10.84
C ASN A 879 -2.29 14.80 -10.36
N ARG A 880 -3.58 14.55 -10.60
CA ARG A 880 -4.18 13.23 -10.32
C ARG A 880 -3.65 12.12 -11.24
N ILE A 881 -3.27 12.49 -12.47
CA ILE A 881 -2.69 11.55 -13.44
C ILE A 881 -1.22 11.32 -13.11
N SER A 882 -0.45 12.40 -12.90
CA SER A 882 1.00 12.34 -12.63
C SER A 882 1.33 11.67 -11.29
N GLN A 883 0.47 11.81 -10.27
CA GLN A 883 0.75 11.38 -8.89
C GLN A 883 1.99 12.06 -8.29
N THR A 884 2.44 13.19 -8.86
CA THR A 884 3.66 13.92 -8.47
C THR A 884 3.62 14.46 -7.05
N VAL A 885 2.41 14.64 -6.54
CA VAL A 885 2.19 14.94 -5.13
C VAL A 885 1.14 13.95 -4.62
N THR A 886 1.38 13.27 -3.51
CA THR A 886 0.48 12.21 -3.01
C THR A 886 -0.88 12.79 -2.63
N VAL A 887 -1.98 12.17 -3.07
CA VAL A 887 -3.32 12.55 -2.57
C VAL A 887 -3.35 12.13 -1.11
N ASN A 888 -3.47 13.09 -0.20
CA ASN A 888 -3.73 12.78 1.20
C ASN A 888 -5.17 12.29 1.28
N ASP A 889 -5.39 10.98 1.16
CA ASP A 889 -6.71 10.34 1.35
C ASP A 889 -7.23 10.46 2.82
N SER A 890 -6.53 11.23 3.68
CA SER A 890 -6.77 11.40 5.12
C SER A 890 -7.46 12.72 5.52
N ARG A 891 -7.82 13.58 4.56
CA ARG A 891 -8.69 14.76 4.76
C ARG A 891 -10.02 14.55 4.06
#